data_AF-A0A7J0FSP0-F1
#
_entry.id   AF-A0A7J0FSP0-F1
#
_cell.length_a   1.000
_cell.length_b   1.000
_cell.length_c   1.000
_cell.angle_alpha   90.00
_cell.angle_beta   90.00
_cell.angle_gamma   90.00
#
_symmetry.space_group_name_H-M   'P 1'
#
loop_
_entity.id
_entity.type
_entity.pdbx_description
1 polymer ?
#
loop_
_entity_poly.entity_id
_entity_poly.type
_entity_poly.pdbx_seq_one_letter_code
_entity_poly.pdbx_strand_id
1 'polypeptide(L)'
;MDDTTMINKTTICMVQMATRSRGIFFGDNPLDFAGPILLVQLILSALLTALVGVALGPSVLGKIRWFRDQIFPPKSFYVSETFAYFGLMIFLFLVGVKMDISAMRQSGRRAVVIGACNFFIPLALNEGLAFLLLHSVPMDPLLHHSLTWIASFQCLSSFHVIACLLADLKLLNSELGRLAAKHYERKATYADTNVSFSCRNDSLHCVCPPAINVLDDSTNRWKTEHLTLCFVPLKCRFVYRLVPAILARIGRILEFPWYINFEVSISYWGRIILGLAVPEGPPLGSALVSKLDSYVSSILLPIYFVISGSTIDFSMIRLRTFGIVELLAVFGFLWKVMGTMLPSLCCDMSVKDSVSLALIMSVQGIIEVLIIGRAAQLEYIDRESYSIMVISLVIFNAATAPIVKVLYNPSKKYIARKRMTIQHAKAGAELRLLACIYHEDQTPSIINLLEASNPTAKSPIFFYVIHLIELSGRSAPLLMAHQLGKRTPLNSHHSDHINNAFRLYEQHNQGTVMVNPFTAISPFATMHDEVCALALDRKVCMVILPFHKCWTIEGTEGSANAIRTVNCNILRMAPCSVGVLVDRGTLGANAHKTTSKTSYSIGVIFLGGQDDREALAYANRMSKHPNVALTVVRLIEYSNTKYKTNEDMERDFELINEFRFTNSRNKSCVYKEEVVNDSIGVVSVIRTIENSFDLILVGRRHNSYSQLLRGLTEWNEFSELGFIGDMLSSSDSNCKVSVLVVQQQAFAGGDMVMDSPKSTVLDVSWDNNAKVWPASQ
;
A
#
# COMPACT_ATOMS: atom_id res chain seq x y z
N MET A 1 47.99 -28.94 9.64
CA MET A 1 47.85 -29.12 11.10
C MET A 1 46.40 -28.87 11.41
N ASP A 2 45.72 -29.86 11.99
CA ASP A 2 44.28 -29.85 12.23
C ASP A 2 43.94 -28.89 13.38
N ASP A 3 43.60 -27.64 13.05
CA ASP A 3 43.40 -26.56 14.03
C ASP A 3 41.96 -26.46 14.58
N THR A 4 41.20 -27.56 14.58
CA THR A 4 39.93 -27.66 15.31
C THR A 4 39.73 -29.08 15.85
N THR A 5 40.18 -29.32 17.07
CA THR A 5 39.79 -30.52 17.83
C THR A 5 38.46 -30.24 18.54
N MET A 6 37.38 -30.90 18.10
CA MET A 6 36.11 -30.96 18.84
C MET A 6 36.32 -31.83 20.08
N ILE A 7 36.52 -31.20 21.25
CA ILE A 7 36.75 -31.91 22.52
C ILE A 7 35.42 -32.47 23.05
N ASN A 8 34.30 -31.79 22.76
CA ASN A 8 32.94 -32.25 23.04
C ASN A 8 31.93 -31.48 22.15
N LYS A 9 30.67 -31.95 22.01
CA LYS A 9 29.62 -31.30 21.16
C LYS A 9 29.31 -29.83 21.50
N THR A 10 29.87 -29.28 22.58
CA THR A 10 29.61 -27.94 23.10
C THR A 10 30.84 -27.04 23.21
N THR A 11 32.06 -27.52 22.90
CA THR A 11 33.30 -26.76 23.12
C THR A 11 34.27 -26.91 21.96
N ILE A 12 34.58 -25.79 21.30
CA ILE A 12 35.55 -25.70 20.21
C ILE A 12 36.74 -24.88 20.72
N CYS A 13 37.91 -25.52 20.84
CA CYS A 13 39.15 -24.80 21.07
C CYS A 13 39.63 -24.21 19.74
N MET A 14 39.78 -22.89 19.69
CA MET A 14 40.21 -22.17 18.49
C MET A 14 41.42 -21.29 18.83
N VAL A 15 42.46 -21.31 17.99
CA VAL A 15 43.66 -20.49 18.17
C VAL A 15 43.31 -19.01 17.96
N GLN A 16 43.68 -18.16 18.93
CA GLN A 16 43.21 -16.79 19.12
C GLN A 16 43.70 -15.75 18.08
N MET A 17 44.08 -16.12 16.86
CA MET A 17 44.71 -15.20 15.89
C MET A 17 44.29 -15.35 14.41
N ALA A 18 43.03 -15.66 14.08
CA ALA A 18 42.59 -15.77 12.67
C ALA A 18 41.34 -14.94 12.28
N THR A 19 41.23 -13.70 12.76
CA THR A 19 40.12 -12.81 12.35
C THR A 19 40.38 -12.02 11.07
N ARG A 20 41.66 -11.75 10.72
CA ARG A 20 42.04 -10.87 9.60
C ARG A 20 43.18 -11.46 8.76
N SER A 21 42.97 -11.58 7.45
CA SER A 21 44.00 -12.00 6.49
C SER A 21 44.99 -10.86 6.22
N ARG A 22 46.29 -11.16 6.01
CA ARG A 22 47.26 -10.18 5.51
C ARG A 22 47.13 -9.95 4.01
N GLY A 23 46.33 -10.75 3.30
CA GLY A 23 46.01 -10.62 1.88
C GLY A 23 46.74 -11.63 1.00
N ILE A 24 46.17 -11.91 -0.18
CA ILE A 24 46.67 -12.89 -1.16
C ILE A 24 48.14 -12.63 -1.56
N PHE A 25 48.55 -11.36 -1.59
CA PHE A 25 49.90 -10.93 -1.95
C PHE A 25 50.97 -11.30 -0.91
N PHE A 26 50.56 -11.65 0.31
CA PHE A 26 51.45 -12.12 1.38
C PHE A 26 51.43 -13.65 1.52
N GLY A 27 50.79 -14.37 0.60
CA GLY A 27 50.68 -15.83 0.62
C GLY A 27 49.60 -16.38 1.54
N ASP A 28 48.82 -15.51 2.21
CA ASP A 28 47.68 -15.90 3.04
C ASP A 28 46.45 -16.17 2.14
N ASN A 29 45.78 -17.31 2.33
CA ASN A 29 44.46 -17.52 1.74
C ASN A 29 43.40 -16.76 2.57
N PRO A 30 42.69 -15.76 2.01
CA PRO A 30 41.69 -14.99 2.75
C PRO A 30 40.52 -15.84 3.25
N LEU A 31 40.23 -16.98 2.60
CA LEU A 31 39.18 -17.92 3.01
C LEU A 31 39.53 -18.72 4.27
N ASP A 32 40.76 -18.59 4.81
CA ASP A 32 41.11 -19.19 6.09
C ASP A 32 40.69 -18.33 7.29
N PHE A 33 40.29 -17.07 7.06
CA PHE A 33 39.97 -16.09 8.10
C PHE A 33 38.48 -15.79 8.16
N ALA A 34 37.93 -15.62 9.38
CA ALA A 34 36.49 -15.42 9.56
C ALA A 34 35.95 -14.14 8.90
N GLY A 35 36.73 -13.05 8.86
CA GLY A 35 36.31 -11.76 8.31
C GLY A 35 36.05 -11.77 6.79
N PRO A 36 37.03 -12.17 5.96
CA PRO A 36 36.82 -12.29 4.51
C PRO A 36 35.73 -13.30 4.14
N ILE A 37 35.61 -14.41 4.88
CA ILE A 37 34.51 -15.37 4.69
C ILE A 37 33.15 -14.71 4.95
N LEU A 38 33.03 -13.92 6.03
CA LEU A 38 31.81 -13.17 6.30
C LEU A 38 31.47 -12.20 5.15
N LEU A 39 32.46 -11.48 4.62
CA LEU A 39 32.23 -10.58 3.48
C LEU A 39 31.78 -11.33 2.22
N VAL A 40 32.36 -12.50 1.94
CA VAL A 40 31.91 -13.36 0.84
C VAL A 40 30.49 -13.86 1.08
N GLN A 41 30.16 -14.28 2.31
CA GLN A 41 28.80 -14.69 2.69
C GLN A 41 27.81 -13.54 2.57
N LEU A 42 28.19 -12.31 2.95
CA LEU A 42 27.39 -11.10 2.80
C LEU A 42 27.09 -10.82 1.32
N ILE A 43 28.11 -10.83 0.47
CA ILE A 43 27.98 -10.62 -0.98
C ILE A 43 27.11 -11.73 -1.59
N LEU A 44 27.35 -12.99 -1.22
CA LEU A 44 26.57 -14.14 -1.69
C LEU A 44 25.09 -14.03 -1.28
N SER A 45 24.82 -13.64 -0.03
CA SER A 45 23.46 -13.46 0.50
C SER A 45 22.74 -12.25 -0.09
N ALA A 46 23.45 -11.17 -0.42
CA ALA A 46 22.87 -10.00 -1.08
C ALA A 46 22.49 -10.29 -2.54
N LEU A 47 23.24 -11.18 -3.21
CA LEU A 47 22.97 -11.60 -4.59
C LEU A 47 21.89 -12.70 -4.70
N LEU A 48 21.69 -13.49 -3.64
CA LEU A 48 20.88 -14.71 -3.68
C LEU A 48 19.80 -14.69 -2.58
N THR A 49 18.52 -14.69 -2.98
CA THR A 49 17.34 -14.63 -2.10
C THR A 49 17.12 -15.92 -1.28
N ALA A 50 16.13 -15.92 -0.36
CA ALA A 50 15.84 -16.98 0.60
C ALA A 50 15.71 -18.42 0.03
N LEU A 51 15.21 -18.57 -1.21
CA LEU A 51 15.13 -19.87 -1.92
C LEU A 51 16.52 -20.49 -2.16
N VAL A 52 17.54 -19.66 -2.28
CA VAL A 52 18.92 -20.11 -2.45
C VAL A 52 19.56 -20.46 -1.10
N GLY A 53 19.08 -19.94 0.02
CA GLY A 53 19.54 -20.38 1.35
C GLY A 53 19.27 -21.88 1.60
N VAL A 54 18.13 -22.38 1.14
CA VAL A 54 17.79 -23.81 1.16
C VAL A 54 18.66 -24.60 0.17
N ALA A 55 18.96 -24.03 -1.01
CA ALA A 55 19.87 -24.63 -1.98
C ALA A 55 21.35 -24.63 -1.54
N LEU A 56 21.77 -23.63 -0.76
CA LEU A 56 23.10 -23.53 -0.15
C LEU A 56 23.24 -24.46 1.05
N GLY A 57 22.13 -25.01 1.56
CA GLY A 57 22.12 -25.96 2.64
C GLY A 57 22.82 -27.29 2.32
N PRO A 58 23.06 -28.11 3.36
CA PRO A 58 23.81 -29.37 3.31
C PRO A 58 23.27 -30.39 2.30
N SER A 59 22.04 -30.19 1.82
CA SER A 59 21.33 -31.16 1.00
C SER A 59 21.46 -30.97 -0.52
N VAL A 60 21.78 -29.75 -0.99
CA VAL A 60 21.99 -29.46 -2.41
C VAL A 60 23.46 -29.08 -2.66
N LEU A 61 23.87 -27.81 -2.48
CA LEU A 61 25.27 -27.39 -2.68
C LEU A 61 26.19 -27.85 -1.54
N GLY A 62 25.69 -28.01 -0.31
CA GLY A 62 26.51 -28.46 0.81
C GLY A 62 26.95 -29.94 0.77
N LYS A 63 26.46 -30.74 -0.21
CA LYS A 63 27.01 -32.07 -0.53
C LYS A 63 28.42 -31.98 -1.13
N ILE A 64 28.72 -30.85 -1.78
CA ILE A 64 30.01 -30.60 -2.41
C ILE A 64 31.01 -30.22 -1.31
N ARG A 65 31.91 -31.16 -0.96
CA ARG A 65 32.87 -31.00 0.15
C ARG A 65 33.72 -29.73 0.04
N TRP A 66 34.22 -29.41 -1.15
CA TRP A 66 35.03 -28.19 -1.36
C TRP A 66 34.25 -26.91 -1.10
N PHE A 67 32.95 -26.87 -1.44
CA PHE A 67 32.11 -25.70 -1.29
C PHE A 67 31.77 -25.45 0.19
N ARG A 68 31.35 -26.51 0.90
CA ARG A 68 30.99 -26.46 2.32
C ARG A 68 32.19 -26.04 3.18
N ASP A 69 33.34 -26.67 2.97
CA ASP A 69 34.50 -26.48 3.85
C ASP A 69 35.19 -25.12 3.61
N GLN A 70 35.03 -24.50 2.42
CA GLN A 70 35.58 -23.17 2.10
C GLN A 70 34.62 -22.00 2.42
N ILE A 71 33.31 -22.14 2.16
CA ILE A 71 32.35 -21.03 2.27
C ILE A 71 31.59 -21.05 3.61
N PHE A 72 31.34 -22.22 4.20
CA PHE A 72 30.68 -22.37 5.50
C PHE A 72 31.49 -23.23 6.49
N PRO A 73 32.76 -22.87 6.78
CA PRO A 73 33.50 -23.59 7.80
C PRO A 73 32.91 -23.33 9.20
N PRO A 74 32.99 -24.30 10.14
CA PRO A 74 32.40 -24.18 11.48
C PRO A 74 32.91 -22.95 12.25
N LYS A 75 34.11 -22.46 11.95
CA LYS A 75 34.70 -21.24 12.51
C LYS A 75 33.95 -19.95 12.13
N SER A 76 33.45 -19.83 10.90
CA SER A 76 32.73 -18.63 10.44
C SER A 76 31.25 -18.68 10.78
N PHE A 77 30.70 -19.89 11.01
CA PHE A 77 29.29 -20.10 11.33
C PHE A 77 28.83 -19.28 12.53
N TYR A 78 29.56 -19.28 13.65
CA TYR A 78 29.20 -18.50 14.85
C TYR A 78 29.22 -16.98 14.62
N VAL A 79 30.18 -16.49 13.82
CA VAL A 79 30.29 -15.06 13.49
C VAL A 79 29.11 -14.66 12.59
N SER A 80 28.83 -15.46 11.56
CA SER A 80 27.71 -15.26 10.65
C SER A 80 26.37 -15.31 11.40
N GLU A 81 26.21 -16.27 12.32
CA GLU A 81 25.01 -16.43 13.16
C GLU A 81 24.80 -15.20 14.06
N THR A 82 25.88 -14.64 14.62
CA THR A 82 25.83 -13.41 15.41
C THR A 82 25.35 -12.22 14.57
N PHE A 83 25.88 -12.07 13.36
CA PHE A 83 25.46 -11.01 12.42
C PHE A 83 24.00 -11.18 11.98
N ALA A 84 23.56 -12.40 11.72
CA ALA A 84 22.17 -12.71 11.39
C ALA A 84 21.21 -12.37 12.53
N TYR A 85 21.54 -12.73 13.77
CA TYR A 85 20.72 -12.36 14.93
C TYR A 85 20.70 -10.85 15.19
N PHE A 86 21.81 -10.16 14.94
CA PHE A 86 21.87 -8.70 14.99
C PHE A 86 21.02 -8.04 13.90
N GLY A 87 21.06 -8.58 12.68
CA GLY A 87 20.17 -8.20 11.59
C GLY A 87 18.70 -8.31 11.96
N LEU A 88 18.36 -9.46 12.54
CA LEU A 88 17.03 -9.74 13.06
C LEU A 88 16.63 -8.83 14.23
N MET A 89 17.59 -8.39 15.06
CA MET A 89 17.34 -7.38 16.11
C MET A 89 16.82 -6.08 15.53
N ILE A 90 17.55 -5.53 14.58
CA ILE A 90 17.21 -4.26 13.94
C ILE A 90 15.92 -4.42 13.14
N PHE A 91 15.74 -5.55 12.46
CA PHE A 91 14.51 -5.86 11.74
C PHE A 91 13.28 -5.81 12.66
N LEU A 92 13.28 -6.59 13.76
CA LEU A 92 12.16 -6.60 14.71
C LEU A 92 11.92 -5.24 15.36
N PHE A 93 12.98 -4.47 15.59
CA PHE A 93 12.87 -3.08 16.04
C PHE A 93 12.18 -2.19 14.98
N LEU A 94 12.58 -2.26 13.71
CA LEU A 94 11.93 -1.53 12.62
C LEU A 94 10.47 -1.94 12.42
N VAL A 95 10.15 -3.23 12.61
CA VAL A 95 8.76 -3.70 12.63
C VAL A 95 7.96 -2.96 13.71
N GLY A 96 8.52 -2.84 14.93
CA GLY A 96 7.90 -2.06 16.01
C GLY A 96 7.73 -0.57 15.66
N VAL A 97 8.72 0.05 15.00
CA VAL A 97 8.63 1.47 14.58
C VAL A 97 7.54 1.68 13.51
N LYS A 98 7.35 0.70 12.62
CA LYS A 98 6.35 0.75 11.54
C LYS A 98 4.92 0.45 12.03
N MET A 99 4.73 -0.12 13.22
CA MET A 99 3.43 -0.50 13.79
C MET A 99 2.68 0.72 14.36
N ASP A 100 1.39 0.86 13.98
CA ASP A 100 0.53 1.96 14.44
C ASP A 100 -0.29 1.55 15.68
N ILE A 101 0.04 2.14 16.83
CA ILE A 101 -0.65 1.87 18.12
C ILE A 101 -2.06 2.47 18.12
N SER A 102 -2.28 3.55 17.36
CA SER A 102 -3.55 4.26 17.26
C SER A 102 -4.58 3.42 16.49
N ALA A 103 -4.15 2.74 15.42
CA ALA A 103 -4.96 1.77 14.67
C ALA A 103 -5.41 0.60 15.57
N MET A 104 -4.52 0.10 16.43
CA MET A 104 -4.83 -0.96 17.40
C MET A 104 -5.95 -0.56 18.39
N ARG A 105 -6.03 0.72 18.78
CA ARG A 105 -7.06 1.22 19.72
C ARG A 105 -8.43 1.43 19.07
N GLN A 106 -8.50 1.68 17.76
CA GLN A 106 -9.73 1.98 17.03
C GLN A 106 -10.41 0.74 16.39
N SER A 107 -9.93 -0.46 16.70
CA SER A 107 -10.45 -1.70 16.13
C SER A 107 -11.87 -2.02 16.63
N GLY A 108 -12.81 -2.25 15.70
CA GLY A 108 -14.21 -2.54 16.00
C GLY A 108 -14.44 -3.96 16.56
N ARG A 109 -15.59 -4.20 17.19
CA ARG A 109 -15.96 -5.48 17.84
C ARG A 109 -15.82 -6.70 16.92
N ARG A 110 -16.12 -6.56 15.62
CA ARG A 110 -15.98 -7.63 14.61
C ARG A 110 -14.53 -8.11 14.47
N ALA A 111 -13.58 -7.18 14.56
CA ALA A 111 -12.16 -7.50 14.44
C ALA A 111 -11.64 -8.36 15.58
N VAL A 112 -12.11 -8.08 16.78
CA VAL A 112 -11.75 -8.85 17.98
C VAL A 112 -12.26 -10.28 17.89
N VAL A 113 -13.51 -10.47 17.42
CA VAL A 113 -14.10 -11.81 17.28
C VAL A 113 -13.35 -12.64 16.25
N ILE A 114 -13.09 -12.10 15.06
CA ILE A 114 -12.37 -12.81 13.99
C ILE A 114 -10.94 -13.14 14.43
N GLY A 115 -10.24 -12.20 15.07
CA GLY A 115 -8.89 -12.40 15.57
C GLY A 115 -8.80 -13.49 16.66
N ALA A 116 -9.76 -13.51 17.60
CA ALA A 116 -9.83 -14.53 18.64
C ALA A 116 -10.14 -15.91 18.06
N CYS A 117 -11.13 -16.01 17.16
CA CYS A 117 -11.47 -17.27 16.49
C CYS A 117 -10.29 -17.84 15.69
N ASN A 118 -9.54 -17.00 14.98
CA ASN A 118 -8.33 -17.40 14.24
C ASN A 118 -7.19 -17.93 15.13
N PHE A 119 -7.24 -17.69 16.45
CA PHE A 119 -6.26 -18.24 17.38
C PHE A 119 -6.78 -19.48 18.07
N PHE A 120 -7.94 -19.38 18.73
CA PHE A 120 -8.45 -20.45 19.60
C PHE A 120 -8.96 -21.66 18.82
N ILE A 121 -9.61 -21.45 17.66
CA ILE A 121 -10.18 -22.55 16.88
C ILE A 121 -9.07 -23.45 16.30
N PRO A 122 -8.03 -22.90 15.62
CA PRO A 122 -6.94 -23.73 15.13
C PRO A 122 -6.15 -24.37 16.27
N LEU A 123 -5.89 -23.64 17.36
CA LEU A 123 -5.16 -24.19 18.50
C LEU A 123 -5.88 -25.40 19.10
N ALA A 124 -7.15 -25.26 19.48
CA ALA A 124 -7.89 -26.33 20.15
C ALA A 124 -8.00 -27.59 19.29
N LEU A 125 -8.26 -27.41 17.99
CA LEU A 125 -8.49 -28.54 17.12
C LEU A 125 -7.19 -29.17 16.60
N ASN A 126 -6.12 -28.39 16.40
CA ASN A 126 -4.81 -28.94 16.00
C ASN A 126 -4.13 -29.68 17.17
N GLU A 127 -4.27 -29.17 18.40
CA GLU A 127 -3.87 -29.89 19.61
C GLU A 127 -4.69 -31.17 19.81
N GLY A 128 -6.01 -31.10 19.58
CA GLY A 128 -6.87 -32.29 19.61
C GLY A 128 -6.44 -33.35 18.58
N LEU A 129 -6.06 -32.92 17.37
CA LEU A 129 -5.52 -33.81 16.35
C LEU A 129 -4.16 -34.40 16.75
N ALA A 130 -3.26 -33.60 17.34
CA ALA A 130 -1.98 -34.09 17.85
C ALA A 130 -2.18 -35.15 18.94
N PHE A 131 -3.11 -34.91 19.88
CA PHE A 131 -3.48 -35.89 20.91
C PHE A 131 -4.03 -37.18 20.31
N LEU A 132 -4.89 -37.09 19.29
CA LEU A 132 -5.42 -38.25 18.59
C LEU A 132 -4.31 -39.06 17.89
N LEU A 133 -3.36 -38.36 17.25
CA LEU A 133 -2.22 -38.99 16.59
C LEU A 133 -1.28 -39.66 17.58
N LEU A 134 -1.02 -39.05 18.75
CA LEU A 134 -0.23 -39.63 19.83
C LEU A 134 -0.80 -40.97 20.32
N HIS A 135 -2.13 -41.13 20.31
CA HIS A 135 -2.79 -42.36 20.73
C HIS A 135 -2.94 -43.39 19.61
N SER A 136 -3.13 -42.95 18.36
CA SER A 136 -3.52 -43.83 17.24
C SER A 136 -2.34 -44.38 16.45
N VAL A 137 -1.20 -43.68 16.45
CA VAL A 137 -0.06 -44.01 15.58
C VAL A 137 1.17 -44.29 16.46
N PRO A 138 1.86 -45.44 16.29
CA PRO A 138 3.13 -45.65 16.97
C PRO A 138 4.14 -44.61 16.47
N MET A 139 4.84 -43.92 17.36
CA MET A 139 5.83 -42.90 17.00
C MET A 139 7.14 -43.14 17.73
N ASP A 140 8.21 -42.56 17.19
CA ASP A 140 9.49 -42.52 17.89
C ASP A 140 9.37 -41.63 19.16
N PRO A 141 10.12 -41.93 20.23
CA PRO A 141 10.01 -41.20 21.50
C PRO A 141 10.35 -39.71 21.37
N LEU A 142 11.30 -39.36 20.49
CA LEU A 142 11.64 -37.97 20.19
C LEU A 142 10.49 -37.23 19.50
N LEU A 143 9.87 -37.88 18.52
CA LEU A 143 8.71 -37.32 17.81
C LEU A 143 7.50 -37.17 18.74
N HIS A 144 7.27 -38.17 19.60
CA HIS A 144 6.18 -38.19 20.57
C HIS A 144 6.22 -36.98 21.52
N HIS A 145 7.40 -36.64 22.05
CA HIS A 145 7.57 -35.45 22.89
C HIS A 145 7.39 -34.14 22.10
N SER A 146 7.86 -34.10 20.85
CA SER A 146 7.80 -32.88 20.02
C SER A 146 6.41 -32.60 19.42
N LEU A 147 5.51 -33.58 19.31
CA LEU A 147 4.29 -33.45 18.50
C LEU A 147 3.34 -32.35 18.99
N THR A 148 3.13 -32.25 20.30
CA THR A 148 2.32 -31.20 20.92
C THR A 148 2.93 -29.82 20.68
N TRP A 149 4.26 -29.70 20.79
CA TRP A 149 4.96 -28.46 20.48
C TRP A 149 4.82 -28.06 19.02
N ILE A 150 4.94 -29.02 18.09
CA ILE A 150 4.73 -28.80 16.66
C ILE A 150 3.30 -28.27 16.41
N ALA A 151 2.30 -28.87 17.06
CA ALA A 151 0.90 -28.44 16.92
C ALA A 151 0.67 -27.01 17.39
N SER A 152 1.24 -26.65 18.55
CA SER A 152 1.21 -25.30 19.12
C SER A 152 1.87 -24.26 18.20
N PHE A 153 3.09 -24.52 17.73
CA PHE A 153 3.82 -23.57 16.90
C PHE A 153 3.17 -23.37 15.52
N GLN A 154 2.54 -24.42 14.97
CA GLN A 154 1.82 -24.33 13.69
C GLN A 154 0.60 -23.40 13.75
N CYS A 155 0.05 -23.13 14.94
CA CYS A 155 -1.10 -22.24 15.14
C CYS A 155 -0.71 -20.75 15.21
N LEU A 156 0.58 -20.46 15.41
CA LEU A 156 1.08 -19.10 15.47
C LEU A 156 1.00 -18.42 14.10
N SER A 157 0.73 -17.12 14.15
CA SER A 157 0.79 -16.22 13.00
C SER A 157 1.58 -14.99 13.45
N SER A 158 1.98 -14.14 12.49
CA SER A 158 2.60 -12.86 12.78
C SER A 158 2.01 -11.72 11.95
N PHE A 159 1.84 -10.55 12.58
CA PHE A 159 1.26 -9.34 11.97
C PHE A 159 2.09 -8.90 10.79
N HIS A 160 3.40 -8.89 11.04
CA HIS A 160 4.35 -8.29 10.14
C HIS A 160 4.34 -9.00 8.80
N VAL A 161 4.24 -10.33 8.83
CA VAL A 161 4.18 -11.16 7.63
C VAL A 161 2.92 -10.88 6.82
N ILE A 162 1.78 -10.73 7.50
CA ILE A 162 0.52 -10.37 6.87
C ILE A 162 0.64 -8.98 6.23
N ALA A 163 1.15 -7.98 6.96
CA ALA A 163 1.35 -6.63 6.43
C ALA A 163 2.27 -6.61 5.20
N CYS A 164 3.38 -7.37 5.21
CA CYS A 164 4.25 -7.54 4.06
C CYS A 164 3.52 -8.19 2.87
N LEU A 165 2.77 -9.26 3.09
CA LEU A 165 1.99 -9.91 2.04
C LEU A 165 0.94 -8.97 1.44
N LEU A 166 0.24 -8.19 2.26
CA LEU A 166 -0.70 -7.17 1.79
C LEU A 166 0.01 -6.11 0.94
N ALA A 167 1.23 -5.72 1.31
CA ALA A 167 2.01 -4.72 0.58
C ALA A 167 2.42 -5.28 -0.80
N ASP A 168 2.92 -6.52 -0.82
CA ASP A 168 3.35 -7.21 -2.04
C ASP A 168 2.18 -7.48 -3.00
N LEU A 169 1.01 -7.83 -2.46
CA LEU A 169 -0.21 -8.01 -3.24
C LEU A 169 -0.89 -6.68 -3.63
N LYS A 170 -0.38 -5.54 -3.18
CA LYS A 170 -0.98 -4.20 -3.34
C LYS A 170 -2.41 -4.13 -2.79
N LEU A 171 -2.70 -4.88 -1.73
CA LEU A 171 -4.02 -4.97 -1.10
C LEU A 171 -4.13 -4.19 0.20
N LEU A 172 -3.08 -3.48 0.61
CA LEU A 172 -3.03 -2.79 1.89
C LEU A 172 -4.16 -1.75 2.07
N ASN A 173 -4.60 -1.13 0.98
CA ASN A 173 -5.67 -0.11 0.95
C ASN A 173 -7.05 -0.72 0.67
N SER A 174 -7.12 -2.02 0.38
CA SER A 174 -8.39 -2.71 0.19
C SER A 174 -9.16 -2.80 1.52
N GLU A 175 -10.48 -2.95 1.46
CA GLU A 175 -11.27 -3.18 2.67
C GLU A 175 -10.78 -4.42 3.41
N LEU A 176 -10.40 -5.46 2.67
CA LEU A 176 -9.76 -6.67 3.17
C LEU A 176 -8.42 -6.40 3.83
N GLY A 177 -7.59 -5.54 3.24
CA GLY A 177 -6.28 -5.20 3.79
C GLY A 177 -6.39 -4.41 5.10
N ARG A 178 -7.29 -3.42 5.11
CA ARG A 178 -7.61 -2.66 6.34
C ARG A 178 -8.27 -3.53 7.40
N LEU A 179 -9.12 -4.48 7.00
CA LEU A 179 -9.72 -5.45 7.91
C LEU A 179 -8.65 -6.38 8.48
N ALA A 180 -7.82 -7.00 7.64
CA ALA A 180 -6.73 -7.89 8.06
C ALA A 180 -5.75 -7.19 9.01
N ALA A 181 -5.31 -5.96 8.68
CA ALA A 181 -4.43 -5.17 9.54
C ALA A 181 -5.06 -4.93 10.92
N LYS A 182 -6.32 -4.44 10.95
CA LYS A 182 -7.07 -4.21 12.22
C LYS A 182 -7.33 -5.49 13.00
N HIS A 183 -7.68 -6.59 12.33
CA HIS A 183 -8.00 -7.88 12.94
C HIS A 183 -6.79 -8.50 13.63
N TYR A 184 -5.62 -8.29 13.04
CA TYR A 184 -4.41 -8.92 13.50
C TYR A 184 -3.72 -8.15 14.63
N GLU A 185 -3.65 -6.82 14.58
CA GLU A 185 -2.92 -6.01 15.57
C GLU A 185 -3.36 -6.28 17.03
N ARG A 186 -4.62 -6.67 17.25
CA ARG A 186 -5.12 -7.03 18.59
C ARG A 186 -4.94 -8.51 18.96
N LYS A 187 -4.71 -9.41 17.99
CA LYS A 187 -4.31 -10.82 18.21
C LYS A 187 -3.00 -10.90 19.00
N ALA A 188 -2.08 -9.98 18.72
CA ALA A 188 -0.78 -9.85 19.39
C ALA A 188 -0.87 -9.68 20.92
N THR A 189 -1.95 -9.13 21.47
CA THR A 189 -2.11 -8.95 22.92
C THR A 189 -2.69 -10.18 23.63
N TYR A 190 -3.50 -11.00 22.93
CA TYR A 190 -4.26 -12.12 23.52
C TYR A 190 -3.70 -13.52 23.21
N ALA A 191 -2.95 -13.69 22.11
CA ALA A 191 -2.36 -14.97 21.73
C ALA A 191 -1.16 -15.32 22.62
N ASP A 192 -0.25 -14.38 22.86
CA ASP A 192 1.00 -14.65 23.58
C ASP A 192 0.82 -14.75 25.10
N THR A 193 -0.23 -14.13 25.64
CA THR A 193 -0.64 -14.33 27.03
C THR A 193 -1.18 -15.75 27.27
N ASN A 194 -1.73 -16.44 26.25
CA ASN A 194 -2.31 -17.78 26.41
C ASN A 194 -1.38 -18.94 26.01
N VAL A 195 -0.46 -18.76 25.05
CA VAL A 195 0.59 -19.78 24.78
C VAL A 195 1.46 -20.02 26.02
N SER A 196 1.66 -18.96 26.81
CA SER A 196 2.33 -19.03 28.12
C SER A 196 1.54 -19.84 29.18
N PHE A 197 0.23 -20.03 28.99
CA PHE A 197 -0.66 -20.71 29.94
C PHE A 197 -0.83 -22.22 29.66
N SER A 198 -0.46 -22.71 28.47
CA SER A 198 -0.63 -24.13 28.11
C SER A 198 0.52 -25.04 28.59
N CYS A 199 1.60 -24.45 29.11
CA CYS A 199 2.68 -25.20 29.75
C CYS A 199 2.34 -25.54 31.20
N ARG A 200 1.51 -26.56 31.41
CA ARG A 200 1.46 -27.28 32.70
C ARG A 200 1.88 -28.73 32.48
N ASN A 201 2.97 -29.11 33.15
CA ASN A 201 3.63 -30.39 32.98
C ASN A 201 2.85 -31.55 33.64
N ASP A 202 2.98 -32.72 33.03
CA ASP A 202 2.80 -34.08 33.56
C ASP A 202 1.62 -34.32 34.50
N SER A 203 0.40 -34.35 33.95
CA SER A 203 -0.71 -35.26 34.29
C SER A 203 -1.96 -34.82 33.53
N LEU A 204 -2.56 -35.73 32.77
CA LEU A 204 -3.89 -35.55 32.18
C LEU A 204 -4.88 -35.08 33.27
N HIS A 205 -5.30 -33.82 33.25
CA HIS A 205 -6.65 -33.41 33.67
C HIS A 205 -6.98 -32.02 33.10
N CYS A 206 -7.74 -32.02 32.01
CA CYS A 206 -8.43 -30.82 31.52
C CYS A 206 -9.52 -30.41 32.51
N VAL A 207 -9.38 -29.24 33.14
CA VAL A 207 -10.50 -28.58 33.82
C VAL A 207 -10.71 -27.23 33.15
N CYS A 208 -11.83 -27.11 32.44
CA CYS A 208 -12.36 -25.82 31.98
C CYS A 208 -12.76 -24.98 33.21
N PRO A 209 -12.51 -23.66 33.27
CA PRO A 209 -13.22 -22.82 34.23
C PRO A 209 -14.66 -22.61 33.76
N PRO A 210 -15.66 -22.66 34.67
CA PRO A 210 -17.03 -22.28 34.36
C PRO A 210 -17.12 -20.75 34.21
N ALA A 211 -18.07 -20.32 33.38
CA ALA A 211 -18.52 -18.93 33.34
C ALA A 211 -18.96 -18.49 34.74
N ILE A 212 -18.34 -17.44 35.29
CA ILE A 212 -18.80 -16.80 36.53
C ILE A 212 -19.14 -15.34 36.22
N ASN A 213 -20.42 -15.05 36.45
CA ASN A 213 -21.06 -13.75 36.44
C ASN A 213 -20.34 -12.78 37.37
N VAL A 214 -20.11 -11.54 36.91
CA VAL A 214 -19.81 -10.41 37.79
C VAL A 214 -20.88 -9.34 37.53
N LEU A 215 -21.91 -9.38 38.38
CA LEU A 215 -22.83 -8.27 38.66
C LEU A 215 -22.71 -7.98 40.16
N ASP A 216 -22.55 -6.69 40.47
CA ASP A 216 -22.68 -6.01 41.76
C ASP A 216 -21.83 -6.48 42.95
N ASP A 217 -21.43 -5.63 43.88
CA ASP A 217 -21.20 -4.19 44.01
C ASP A 217 -20.53 -4.08 45.38
N SER A 218 -19.53 -3.23 45.54
CA SER A 218 -19.26 -2.53 46.80
C SER A 218 -18.08 -1.57 46.61
N THR A 219 -18.47 -0.40 46.11
CA THR A 219 -18.16 0.90 46.74
C THR A 219 -16.71 1.39 46.77
N ASN A 220 -16.45 2.27 45.80
CA ASN A 220 -16.07 3.67 46.02
C ASN A 220 -14.87 3.98 46.94
N ARG A 221 -13.72 4.07 46.27
CA ARG A 221 -12.64 5.09 46.40
C ARG A 221 -11.57 4.58 45.43
N TRP A 222 -11.34 5.13 44.24
CA TRP A 222 -10.99 6.50 43.90
C TRP A 222 -11.33 6.75 42.42
N LYS A 223 -12.28 7.65 42.16
CA LYS A 223 -12.48 8.27 40.84
C LYS A 223 -11.71 9.60 40.80
N THR A 224 -11.40 9.99 39.57
CA THR A 224 -10.77 11.22 39.06
C THR A 224 -9.25 11.32 39.28
N GLU A 225 -8.39 11.70 38.33
CA GLU A 225 -8.48 12.08 36.91
C GLU A 225 -7.02 12.22 36.40
N HIS A 226 -6.78 12.15 35.09
CA HIS A 226 -5.56 12.54 34.38
C HIS A 226 -4.24 11.78 34.68
N LEU A 227 -3.88 10.84 33.78
CA LEU A 227 -2.48 10.57 33.41
C LEU A 227 -2.37 9.78 32.08
N THR A 228 -3.14 10.22 31.09
CA THR A 228 -2.85 9.95 29.68
C THR A 228 -2.24 11.23 29.11
N LEU A 229 -1.04 11.11 28.54
CA LEU A 229 -0.15 12.15 27.98
C LEU A 229 0.77 12.87 28.99
N CYS A 230 2.01 13.10 28.54
CA CYS A 230 3.21 13.63 29.22
C CYS A 230 4.01 12.53 29.97
N PHE A 231 5.20 12.06 29.59
CA PHE A 231 6.27 12.57 28.75
C PHE A 231 7.12 11.40 28.19
N VAL A 232 7.26 11.34 26.87
CA VAL A 232 8.57 11.18 26.21
C VAL A 232 9.31 12.46 26.60
N PRO A 233 10.32 12.51 27.51
CA PRO A 233 11.50 11.64 27.56
C PRO A 233 12.12 11.50 28.99
N LEU A 234 12.10 10.33 29.65
CA LEU A 234 13.03 10.09 30.75
C LEU A 234 13.34 8.59 30.93
N LYS A 235 14.39 8.19 30.19
CA LYS A 235 15.35 7.10 30.40
C LYS A 235 14.79 5.76 30.91
N CYS A 236 14.81 4.77 30.01
CA CYS A 236 15.38 3.40 30.05
C CYS A 236 15.78 2.70 31.37
N ARG A 237 15.84 3.37 32.52
CA ARG A 237 16.10 2.82 33.85
C ARG A 237 14.83 2.30 34.54
N PHE A 238 13.65 2.78 34.13
CA PHE A 238 12.36 2.42 34.74
C PHE A 238 11.85 1.03 34.32
N VAL A 239 12.00 0.68 33.04
CA VAL A 239 11.54 -0.61 32.47
C VAL A 239 12.38 -1.78 32.99
N TYR A 240 13.68 -1.59 33.21
CA TYR A 240 14.59 -2.65 33.67
C TYR A 240 14.52 -2.94 35.19
N ARG A 241 13.91 -2.06 36.01
CA ARG A 241 13.91 -2.19 37.48
C ARG A 241 12.54 -2.32 38.12
N LEU A 242 11.50 -1.65 37.61
CA LEU A 242 10.18 -1.64 38.24
C LEU A 242 9.30 -2.82 37.81
N VAL A 243 9.35 -3.18 36.52
CA VAL A 243 8.60 -4.31 35.95
C VAL A 243 9.04 -5.64 36.58
N PRO A 244 10.35 -5.94 36.75
CA PRO A 244 10.78 -7.12 37.49
C PRO A 244 10.44 -7.06 38.97
N ALA A 245 10.44 -5.88 39.62
CA ALA A 245 10.17 -5.77 41.05
C ALA A 245 8.68 -5.98 41.41
N ILE A 246 7.76 -5.52 40.55
CA ILE A 246 6.32 -5.74 40.70
C ILE A 246 5.99 -7.21 40.40
N LEU A 247 6.56 -7.77 39.31
CA LEU A 247 6.38 -9.17 38.94
C LEU A 247 7.09 -10.15 39.88
N ALA A 248 8.22 -9.79 40.50
CA ALA A 248 8.88 -10.58 41.54
C ALA A 248 8.17 -10.53 42.90
N ARG A 249 7.32 -9.52 43.13
CA ARG A 249 6.41 -9.49 44.29
C ARG A 249 5.19 -10.38 44.08
N ILE A 250 4.66 -10.44 42.85
CA ILE A 250 3.58 -11.34 42.46
C ILE A 250 4.10 -12.79 42.33
N GLY A 251 5.30 -12.98 41.77
CA GLY A 251 5.98 -14.26 41.61
C GLY A 251 6.55 -14.87 42.89
N ARG A 252 6.55 -14.15 44.03
CA ARG A 252 6.84 -14.74 45.34
C ARG A 252 5.66 -15.49 45.95
N ILE A 253 4.45 -15.36 45.38
CA ILE A 253 3.24 -16.04 45.84
C ILE A 253 3.01 -17.36 45.08
N LEU A 254 3.73 -17.62 43.98
CA LEU A 254 3.59 -18.80 43.13
C LEU A 254 4.98 -19.42 42.85
N GLU A 255 5.29 -20.55 43.47
CA GLU A 255 6.59 -21.25 43.33
C GLU A 255 6.74 -21.98 41.96
N PHE A 256 7.78 -21.61 41.17
CA PHE A 256 8.32 -22.24 39.92
C PHE A 256 7.32 -22.49 38.75
N PRO A 257 7.70 -22.73 37.47
CA PRO A 257 8.93 -22.61 36.66
C PRO A 257 8.76 -21.60 35.50
N TRP A 258 8.40 -20.35 35.81
CA TRP A 258 8.17 -19.30 34.78
C TRP A 258 9.45 -18.77 34.12
N TYR A 259 10.63 -18.96 34.71
CA TYR A 259 11.83 -18.15 34.41
C TYR A 259 12.50 -18.43 33.05
N ILE A 260 12.28 -19.59 32.41
CA ILE A 260 13.01 -19.99 31.19
C ILE A 260 12.22 -19.66 29.91
N ASN A 261 10.90 -19.88 29.88
CA ASN A 261 10.01 -19.36 28.83
C ASN A 261 9.98 -17.81 28.80
N PHE A 262 10.37 -17.17 29.91
CA PHE A 262 10.45 -15.72 30.06
C PHE A 262 11.62 -15.10 29.27
N GLU A 263 12.77 -15.78 29.11
CA GLU A 263 13.94 -15.23 28.40
C GLU A 263 13.74 -15.12 26.88
N VAL A 264 13.15 -16.14 26.26
CA VAL A 264 12.92 -16.16 24.79
C VAL A 264 11.90 -15.10 24.38
N SER A 265 10.84 -14.94 25.17
CA SER A 265 9.76 -13.99 24.90
C SER A 265 10.20 -12.53 25.09
N ILE A 266 11.03 -12.24 26.10
CA ILE A 266 11.61 -10.90 26.32
C ILE A 266 12.54 -10.48 25.16
N SER A 267 13.31 -11.40 24.59
CA SER A 267 14.28 -11.05 23.55
C SER A 267 13.61 -10.57 22.26
N TYR A 268 12.53 -11.24 21.82
CA TYR A 268 11.76 -10.85 20.64
C TYR A 268 10.88 -9.62 20.90
N TRP A 269 10.03 -9.66 21.94
CA TRP A 269 9.12 -8.56 22.25
C TRP A 269 9.85 -7.31 22.68
N GLY A 270 10.98 -7.42 23.37
CA GLY A 270 11.79 -6.27 23.79
C GLY A 270 12.23 -5.39 22.62
N ARG A 271 12.55 -5.99 21.47
CA ARG A 271 12.94 -5.25 20.24
C ARG A 271 11.75 -4.51 19.65
N ILE A 272 10.59 -5.17 19.57
CA ILE A 272 9.35 -4.57 19.04
C ILE A 272 8.86 -3.46 19.98
N ILE A 273 8.85 -3.68 21.30
CA ILE A 273 8.46 -2.69 22.31
C ILE A 273 9.37 -1.46 22.25
N LEU A 274 10.68 -1.66 22.05
CA LEU A 274 11.61 -0.56 21.84
C LEU A 274 11.30 0.23 20.56
N GLY A 275 10.88 -0.46 19.50
CA GLY A 275 10.42 0.17 18.25
C GLY A 275 9.13 0.96 18.44
N LEU A 276 8.15 0.38 19.13
CA LEU A 276 6.86 1.01 19.47
C LEU A 276 7.02 2.26 20.35
N ALA A 277 8.12 2.36 21.10
CA ALA A 277 8.43 3.55 21.89
C ALA A 277 8.87 4.74 21.01
N VAL A 278 9.25 4.50 19.75
CA VAL A 278 9.58 5.55 18.77
C VAL A 278 8.29 6.03 18.12
N PRO A 279 8.01 7.35 18.06
CA PRO A 279 6.82 7.86 17.42
C PRO A 279 6.84 7.52 15.92
N GLU A 280 5.71 7.03 15.43
CA GLU A 280 5.50 6.66 14.03
C GLU A 280 5.44 7.89 13.10
N GLY A 281 6.14 7.82 11.96
CA GLY A 281 6.14 8.88 10.94
C GLY A 281 7.24 9.95 11.10
N PRO A 282 7.14 11.06 10.36
CA PRO A 282 8.18 12.10 10.33
C PRO A 282 8.23 12.96 11.60
N PRO A 283 9.42 13.47 11.99
CA PRO A 283 10.71 13.31 11.31
C PRO A 283 11.47 12.03 11.71
N LEU A 284 11.39 11.60 12.97
CA LEU A 284 12.31 10.60 13.53
C LEU A 284 12.07 9.17 13.04
N GLY A 285 10.84 8.65 13.16
CA GLY A 285 10.51 7.29 12.73
C GLY A 285 10.72 7.10 11.22
N SER A 286 10.30 8.08 10.43
CA SER A 286 10.51 8.08 8.98
C SER A 286 11.97 8.08 8.56
N ALA A 287 12.82 8.88 9.22
CA ALA A 287 14.25 8.94 8.92
C ALA A 287 14.98 7.65 9.33
N LEU A 288 14.52 7.01 10.41
CA LEU A 288 15.10 5.77 10.88
C LEU A 288 14.74 4.60 9.94
N VAL A 289 13.49 4.53 9.53
CA VAL A 289 13.02 3.54 8.54
C VAL A 289 13.73 3.78 7.20
N SER A 290 13.77 5.01 6.67
CA SER A 290 14.39 5.26 5.36
C SER A 290 15.88 4.90 5.30
N LYS A 291 16.62 5.10 6.40
CA LYS A 291 18.05 4.76 6.46
C LYS A 291 18.32 3.29 6.74
N LEU A 292 17.57 2.66 7.65
CA LEU A 292 17.86 1.30 8.10
C LEU A 292 17.14 0.22 7.29
N ASP A 293 15.95 0.49 6.77
CA ASP A 293 15.12 -0.54 6.11
C ASP A 293 15.79 -1.12 4.86
N SER A 294 16.42 -0.26 4.05
CA SER A 294 17.17 -0.71 2.86
C SER A 294 18.38 -1.57 3.25
N TYR A 295 19.14 -1.16 4.27
CA TYR A 295 20.30 -1.90 4.76
C TYR A 295 19.90 -3.25 5.37
N VAL A 296 18.87 -3.26 6.21
CA VAL A 296 18.38 -4.47 6.86
C VAL A 296 17.79 -5.45 5.84
N SER A 297 16.94 -4.96 4.93
CA SER A 297 16.26 -5.83 3.96
C SER A 297 17.19 -6.36 2.87
N SER A 298 18.17 -5.56 2.42
CA SER A 298 19.05 -5.95 1.31
C SER A 298 20.28 -6.74 1.75
N ILE A 299 20.78 -6.52 2.98
CA ILE A 299 22.05 -7.11 3.45
C ILE A 299 21.81 -8.02 4.65
N LEU A 300 21.19 -7.54 5.73
CA LEU A 300 21.16 -8.28 7.00
C LEU A 300 20.15 -9.44 7.03
N LEU A 301 18.95 -9.24 6.47
CA LEU A 301 17.87 -10.23 6.48
C LEU A 301 18.19 -11.46 5.60
N PRO A 302 18.77 -11.32 4.39
CA PRO A 302 19.14 -12.46 3.57
C PRO A 302 20.14 -13.41 4.26
N ILE A 303 21.11 -12.88 5.01
CA ILE A 303 22.06 -13.70 5.78
C ILE A 303 21.32 -14.63 6.75
N TYR A 304 20.32 -14.09 7.46
CA TYR A 304 19.53 -14.89 8.38
C TYR A 304 18.82 -16.04 7.66
N PHE A 305 18.25 -15.80 6.48
CA PHE A 305 17.65 -16.86 5.67
C PHE A 305 18.66 -17.88 5.16
N VAL A 306 19.88 -17.45 4.79
CA VAL A 306 20.95 -18.36 4.38
C VAL A 306 21.37 -19.25 5.54
N ILE A 307 21.57 -18.70 6.73
CA ILE A 307 21.97 -19.47 7.92
C ILE A 307 20.83 -20.40 8.35
N SER A 308 19.61 -19.90 8.46
CA SER A 308 18.44 -20.72 8.81
C SER A 308 18.10 -21.77 7.75
N GLY A 309 18.41 -21.52 6.47
CA GLY A 309 18.28 -22.51 5.41
C GLY A 309 19.40 -23.55 5.43
N SER A 310 20.61 -23.15 5.85
CA SER A 310 21.77 -24.04 5.95
C SER A 310 21.67 -25.09 7.05
N THR A 311 20.75 -24.93 8.01
CA THR A 311 20.50 -25.93 9.05
C THR A 311 19.52 -27.03 8.62
N ILE A 312 18.89 -26.89 7.45
CA ILE A 312 17.88 -27.83 6.92
C ILE A 312 18.57 -29.03 6.25
N ASP A 313 18.31 -30.21 6.79
CA ASP A 313 18.91 -31.48 6.36
C ASP A 313 17.85 -32.42 5.75
N PHE A 314 17.70 -32.39 4.43
CA PHE A 314 16.74 -33.23 3.69
C PHE A 314 17.09 -34.73 3.74
N SER A 315 18.37 -35.08 3.90
CA SER A 315 18.81 -36.49 3.96
C SER A 315 18.40 -37.21 5.24
N MET A 316 18.04 -36.47 6.29
CA MET A 316 17.60 -37.03 7.58
C MET A 316 16.09 -37.32 7.61
N ILE A 317 15.33 -36.84 6.62
CA ILE A 317 13.86 -36.89 6.65
C ILE A 317 13.38 -38.32 6.37
N ARG A 318 12.80 -38.96 7.40
CA ARG A 318 12.13 -40.26 7.27
C ARG A 318 10.69 -40.07 6.81
N LEU A 319 10.23 -40.91 5.87
CA LEU A 319 8.90 -40.77 5.24
C LEU A 319 7.74 -40.84 6.25
N ARG A 320 7.88 -41.63 7.32
CA ARG A 320 6.88 -41.75 8.38
C ARG A 320 6.75 -40.46 9.20
N THR A 321 7.87 -39.91 9.65
CA THR A 321 7.94 -38.64 10.38
C THR A 321 7.41 -37.51 9.50
N PHE A 322 7.82 -37.48 8.23
CA PHE A 322 7.31 -36.55 7.23
C PHE A 322 5.79 -36.64 7.11
N GLY A 323 5.21 -37.84 6.94
CA GLY A 323 3.77 -38.01 6.81
C GLY A 323 2.98 -37.51 8.02
N ILE A 324 3.47 -37.74 9.25
CA ILE A 324 2.79 -37.31 10.48
C ILE A 324 2.87 -35.79 10.64
N VAL A 325 4.06 -35.20 10.50
CA VAL A 325 4.28 -33.75 10.67
C VAL A 325 3.60 -32.97 9.56
N GLU A 326 3.66 -33.43 8.32
CA GLU A 326 2.99 -32.80 7.17
C GLU A 326 1.47 -32.88 7.31
N LEU A 327 0.92 -34.00 7.76
CA LEU A 327 -0.52 -34.13 8.03
C LEU A 327 -0.98 -33.08 9.06
N LEU A 328 -0.23 -32.93 10.15
CA LEU A 328 -0.49 -31.92 11.17
C LEU A 328 -0.33 -30.49 10.63
N ALA A 329 0.61 -30.27 9.72
CA ALA A 329 0.84 -28.98 9.08
C ALA A 329 -0.31 -28.59 8.12
N VAL A 330 -0.78 -29.52 7.28
CA VAL A 330 -1.91 -29.35 6.35
C VAL A 330 -3.19 -29.06 7.12
N PHE A 331 -3.45 -29.83 8.17
CA PHE A 331 -4.62 -29.62 9.02
C PHE A 331 -4.49 -28.30 9.81
N GLY A 332 -3.33 -27.98 10.41
CA GLY A 332 -3.10 -26.66 11.00
C GLY A 332 -3.41 -25.48 10.05
N PHE A 333 -3.04 -25.59 8.78
CA PHE A 333 -3.36 -24.60 7.75
C PHE A 333 -4.87 -24.53 7.45
N LEU A 334 -5.51 -25.68 7.21
CA LEU A 334 -6.95 -25.75 6.93
C LEU A 334 -7.78 -25.18 8.09
N TRP A 335 -7.37 -25.42 9.32
CA TRP A 335 -8.06 -24.93 10.50
C TRP A 335 -7.91 -23.42 10.66
N LYS A 336 -6.76 -22.84 10.30
CA LYS A 336 -6.58 -21.37 10.25
C LYS A 336 -7.50 -20.72 9.22
N VAL A 337 -7.63 -21.34 8.05
CA VAL A 337 -8.54 -20.86 7.00
C VAL A 337 -9.99 -20.95 7.49
N MET A 338 -10.40 -22.07 8.09
CA MET A 338 -11.77 -22.21 8.63
C MET A 338 -12.04 -21.27 9.82
N GLY A 339 -11.07 -21.09 10.72
CA GLY A 339 -11.16 -20.25 11.91
C GLY A 339 -11.31 -18.76 11.61
N THR A 340 -10.99 -18.34 10.39
CA THR A 340 -11.20 -16.96 9.89
C THR A 340 -12.40 -16.86 8.95
N MET A 341 -12.63 -17.88 8.12
CA MET A 341 -13.76 -17.93 7.19
C MET A 341 -15.11 -17.99 7.90
N LEU A 342 -15.29 -18.87 8.89
CA LEU A 342 -16.56 -19.02 9.61
C LEU A 342 -17.03 -17.72 10.31
N PRO A 343 -16.21 -17.06 11.16
CA PRO A 343 -16.65 -15.82 11.82
C PRO A 343 -16.82 -14.64 10.85
N SER A 344 -16.10 -14.61 9.73
CA SER A 344 -16.25 -13.54 8.73
C SER A 344 -17.56 -13.67 7.95
N LEU A 345 -18.00 -14.90 7.64
CA LEU A 345 -19.33 -15.14 7.07
C LEU A 345 -20.46 -14.75 8.04
N CYS A 346 -20.29 -15.03 9.35
CA CYS A 346 -21.21 -14.57 10.38
C CYS A 346 -21.23 -13.03 10.56
N CYS A 347 -20.27 -12.32 9.99
CA CYS A 347 -20.17 -10.85 10.03
C CYS A 347 -20.65 -10.16 8.74
N ASP A 348 -21.45 -10.85 7.91
CA ASP A 348 -22.01 -10.38 6.64
C ASP A 348 -20.98 -10.06 5.53
N MET A 349 -19.82 -10.73 5.53
CA MET A 349 -18.85 -10.60 4.44
C MET A 349 -19.17 -11.55 3.28
N SER A 350 -18.88 -11.13 2.04
CA SER A 350 -19.06 -12.00 0.87
C SER A 350 -18.15 -13.23 0.95
N VAL A 351 -18.59 -14.38 0.42
CA VAL A 351 -17.80 -15.63 0.48
C VAL A 351 -16.42 -15.48 -0.17
N LYS A 352 -16.31 -14.72 -1.26
CA LYS A 352 -15.04 -14.48 -1.96
C LYS A 352 -14.07 -13.63 -1.12
N ASP A 353 -14.60 -12.61 -0.45
CA ASP A 353 -13.82 -11.74 0.43
C ASP A 353 -13.40 -12.49 1.70
N SER A 354 -14.30 -13.29 2.26
CA SER A 354 -14.05 -14.15 3.43
C SER A 354 -12.93 -15.16 3.18
N VAL A 355 -12.96 -15.89 2.05
CA VAL A 355 -11.89 -16.84 1.69
C VAL A 355 -10.57 -16.12 1.42
N SER A 356 -10.59 -14.97 0.75
CA SER A 356 -9.38 -14.17 0.50
C SER A 356 -8.77 -13.67 1.81
N LEU A 357 -9.58 -13.17 2.75
CA LEU A 357 -9.15 -12.77 4.08
C LEU A 357 -8.56 -13.95 4.86
N ALA A 358 -9.21 -15.11 4.79
CA ALA A 358 -8.78 -16.31 5.50
C ALA A 358 -7.41 -16.79 5.04
N LEU A 359 -7.19 -16.83 3.73
CA LEU A 359 -5.91 -17.17 3.12
C LEU A 359 -4.82 -16.17 3.53
N ILE A 360 -5.09 -14.87 3.44
CA ILE A 360 -4.16 -13.82 3.85
C ILE A 360 -3.76 -13.97 5.33
N MET A 361 -4.73 -14.24 6.21
CA MET A 361 -4.51 -14.39 7.65
C MET A 361 -3.84 -15.71 8.06
N SER A 362 -3.73 -16.67 7.13
CA SER A 362 -3.12 -17.98 7.37
C SER A 362 -1.61 -18.02 7.06
N VAL A 363 -1.09 -17.00 6.36
CA VAL A 363 0.33 -16.91 5.97
C VAL A 363 1.22 -16.77 7.21
N GLN A 364 2.32 -17.53 7.21
CA GLN A 364 3.36 -17.52 8.22
C GLN A 364 4.66 -17.01 7.60
N GLY A 365 5.64 -16.55 8.36
CA GLY A 365 6.87 -16.01 7.78
C GLY A 365 8.06 -16.06 8.70
N ILE A 366 8.89 -15.01 8.65
CA ILE A 366 10.21 -14.99 9.30
C ILE A 366 10.16 -15.12 10.82
N ILE A 367 9.10 -14.62 11.45
CA ILE A 367 8.95 -14.68 12.91
C ILE A 367 8.65 -16.12 13.35
N GLU A 368 7.86 -16.85 12.59
CA GLU A 368 7.56 -18.25 12.84
C GLU A 368 8.79 -19.14 12.62
N VAL A 369 9.55 -18.91 11.55
CA VAL A 369 10.84 -19.61 11.32
C VAL A 369 11.81 -19.38 12.49
N LEU A 370 11.84 -18.16 13.04
CA LEU A 370 12.64 -17.84 14.23
C LEU A 370 12.21 -18.63 15.46
N ILE A 371 10.90 -18.68 15.74
CA ILE A 371 10.36 -19.38 16.90
C ILE A 371 10.66 -20.88 16.80
N ILE A 372 10.40 -21.48 15.64
CA ILE A 372 10.67 -22.91 15.41
C ILE A 372 12.18 -23.19 15.48
N GLY A 373 13.02 -22.29 14.96
CA GLY A 373 14.48 -22.41 15.05
C GLY A 373 15.00 -22.36 16.48
N ARG A 374 14.45 -21.48 17.32
CA ARG A 374 14.78 -21.44 18.76
C ARG A 374 14.24 -22.65 19.51
N ALA A 375 13.05 -23.14 19.19
CA ALA A 375 12.50 -24.35 19.78
C ALA A 375 13.35 -25.58 19.45
N ALA A 376 13.93 -25.66 18.24
CA ALA A 376 14.89 -26.70 17.88
C ALA A 376 16.22 -26.59 18.65
N GLN A 377 16.72 -25.37 18.88
CA GLN A 377 17.95 -25.15 19.68
C GLN A 377 17.77 -25.51 21.16
N LEU A 378 16.56 -25.37 21.70
CA LEU A 378 16.19 -25.73 23.07
C LEU A 378 15.75 -27.20 23.22
N GLU A 379 15.89 -28.01 22.16
CA GLU A 379 15.52 -29.43 22.13
C GLU A 379 14.02 -29.72 22.38
N TYR A 380 13.14 -28.72 22.23
CA TYR A 380 11.68 -28.93 22.27
C TYR A 380 11.16 -29.63 21.01
N ILE A 381 11.81 -29.36 19.87
CA ILE A 381 11.48 -29.95 18.56
C ILE A 381 12.73 -30.65 18.03
N ASP A 382 12.55 -31.86 17.50
CA ASP A 382 13.63 -32.58 16.83
C ASP A 382 14.06 -31.89 15.52
N ARG A 383 15.33 -32.07 15.13
CA ARG A 383 15.90 -31.45 13.93
C ARG A 383 15.25 -31.96 12.63
N GLU A 384 14.77 -33.21 12.62
CA GLU A 384 13.97 -33.76 11.52
C GLU A 384 12.66 -32.95 11.37
N SER A 385 11.92 -32.77 12.47
CA SER A 385 10.66 -32.02 12.50
C SER A 385 10.83 -30.54 12.16
N TYR A 386 11.91 -29.89 12.63
CA TYR A 386 12.26 -28.52 12.26
C TYR A 386 12.37 -28.37 10.73
N SER A 387 13.11 -29.27 10.09
CA SER A 387 13.34 -29.24 8.63
C SER A 387 12.01 -29.38 7.87
N ILE A 388 11.15 -30.30 8.30
CA ILE A 388 9.83 -30.54 7.68
C ILE A 388 8.95 -29.29 7.83
N MET A 389 8.81 -28.74 9.04
CA MET A 389 7.95 -27.56 9.29
C MET A 389 8.35 -26.35 8.45
N VAL A 390 9.66 -26.07 8.32
CA VAL A 390 10.14 -24.94 7.51
C VAL A 390 9.82 -25.17 6.03
N ILE A 391 9.96 -26.40 5.52
CA ILE A 391 9.60 -26.75 4.14
C ILE A 391 8.09 -26.57 3.91
N SER A 392 7.24 -27.11 4.79
CA SER A 392 5.78 -26.98 4.68
C SER A 392 5.34 -25.52 4.70
N LEU A 393 5.95 -24.69 5.57
CA LEU A 393 5.69 -23.25 5.64
C LEU A 393 6.02 -22.54 4.32
N VAL A 394 7.16 -22.84 3.70
CA VAL A 394 7.53 -22.30 2.39
C VAL A 394 6.53 -22.72 1.31
N ILE A 395 6.09 -23.99 1.31
CA ILE A 395 5.12 -24.51 0.34
C ILE A 395 3.75 -23.83 0.49
N PHE A 396 3.20 -23.73 1.72
CA PHE A 396 1.91 -23.09 1.95
C PHE A 396 1.92 -21.60 1.55
N ASN A 397 3.00 -20.89 1.85
CA ASN A 397 3.15 -19.49 1.47
C ASN A 397 3.25 -19.32 -0.06
N ALA A 398 4.03 -20.17 -0.72
CA ALA A 398 4.17 -20.17 -2.17
C ALA A 398 2.85 -20.48 -2.88
N ALA A 399 1.99 -21.33 -2.29
CA ALA A 399 0.66 -21.62 -2.81
C ALA A 399 -0.36 -20.51 -2.53
N THR A 400 -0.28 -19.85 -1.37
CA THR A 400 -1.30 -18.87 -0.94
C THR A 400 -1.30 -17.60 -1.80
N ALA A 401 -0.13 -17.05 -2.13
CA ALA A 401 -0.01 -15.82 -2.92
C ALA A 401 -0.71 -15.87 -4.30
N PRO A 402 -0.48 -16.90 -5.16
CA PRO A 402 -1.17 -16.99 -6.44
C PRO A 402 -2.68 -17.24 -6.28
N ILE A 403 -3.10 -18.02 -5.28
CA ILE A 403 -4.53 -18.27 -5.02
C ILE A 403 -5.24 -16.97 -4.68
N VAL A 404 -4.67 -16.13 -3.80
CA VAL A 404 -5.25 -14.83 -3.45
C VAL A 404 -5.31 -13.91 -4.67
N LYS A 405 -4.27 -13.91 -5.52
CA LYS A 405 -4.24 -13.09 -6.75
C LYS A 405 -5.32 -13.49 -7.77
N VAL A 406 -5.63 -14.79 -7.87
CA VAL A 406 -6.70 -15.28 -8.75
C VAL A 406 -8.08 -14.96 -8.17
N LEU A 407 -8.24 -15.12 -6.85
CA LEU A 407 -9.52 -14.93 -6.17
C LEU A 407 -9.90 -13.45 -6.04
N TYR A 408 -8.91 -12.58 -5.84
CA TYR A 408 -9.10 -11.15 -5.61
C TYR A 408 -8.45 -10.31 -6.72
N ASN A 409 -9.28 -9.71 -7.57
CA ASN A 409 -8.83 -8.78 -8.60
C ASN A 409 -9.16 -7.32 -8.21
N PRO A 410 -8.16 -6.50 -7.81
CA PRO A 410 -8.38 -5.12 -7.37
C PRO A 410 -8.92 -4.22 -8.49
N SER A 411 -8.65 -4.53 -9.76
CA SER A 411 -9.09 -3.69 -10.91
C SER A 411 -10.61 -3.64 -11.08
N LYS A 412 -11.34 -4.66 -10.60
CA LYS A 412 -12.81 -4.71 -10.69
C LYS A 412 -13.51 -3.96 -9.56
N LYS A 413 -12.78 -3.52 -8.53
CA LYS A 413 -13.33 -2.90 -7.31
C LYS A 413 -14.09 -1.61 -7.60
N TYR A 414 -13.61 -0.79 -8.54
CA TYR A 414 -14.16 0.54 -8.83
C TYR A 414 -15.02 0.59 -10.09
N ILE A 415 -15.39 -0.57 -10.65
CA ILE A 415 -16.33 -0.61 -11.78
C ILE A 415 -17.69 -0.12 -11.30
N ALA A 416 -17.99 1.14 -11.62
CA ALA A 416 -19.22 1.76 -11.20
C ALA A 416 -20.42 1.16 -11.96
N ARG A 417 -21.27 0.46 -11.20
CA ARG A 417 -22.52 -0.16 -11.70
C ARG A 417 -23.58 0.88 -12.10
N LYS A 418 -23.42 2.13 -11.66
CA LYS A 418 -24.29 3.27 -11.99
C LYS A 418 -23.46 4.35 -12.66
N ARG A 419 -23.99 4.98 -13.71
CA ARG A 419 -23.38 6.17 -14.31
C ARG A 419 -23.41 7.34 -13.32
N MET A 420 -22.24 7.89 -13.03
CA MET A 420 -21.98 9.04 -12.17
C MET A 420 -21.26 10.12 -12.97
N THR A 421 -21.92 10.62 -14.01
CA THR A 421 -21.39 11.64 -14.93
C THR A 421 -22.21 12.93 -14.81
N ILE A 422 -21.60 14.07 -15.12
CA ILE A 422 -22.25 15.38 -15.12
C ILE A 422 -23.33 15.43 -16.20
N GLN A 423 -23.08 14.85 -17.37
CA GLN A 423 -24.05 14.80 -18.47
C GLN A 423 -25.37 14.11 -18.06
N HIS A 424 -25.30 13.05 -17.26
CA HIS A 424 -26.48 12.25 -16.88
C HIS A 424 -27.04 12.64 -15.50
N ALA A 425 -26.55 13.72 -14.89
CA ALA A 425 -27.10 14.25 -13.65
C ALA A 425 -28.46 14.90 -13.90
N LYS A 426 -29.41 14.73 -12.97
CA LYS A 426 -30.73 15.37 -13.08
C LYS A 426 -30.58 16.89 -13.06
N ALA A 427 -31.39 17.61 -13.84
CA ALA A 427 -31.42 19.07 -13.83
C ALA A 427 -31.72 19.59 -12.41
N GLY A 428 -30.80 20.38 -11.84
CA GLY A 428 -30.91 20.90 -10.47
C GLY A 428 -30.43 19.94 -9.37
N ALA A 429 -29.86 18.78 -9.71
CA ALA A 429 -29.19 17.94 -8.71
C ALA A 429 -27.95 18.63 -8.13
N GLU A 430 -27.60 18.22 -6.91
CA GLU A 430 -26.35 18.60 -6.28
C GLU A 430 -25.15 18.08 -7.09
N LEU A 431 -24.13 18.91 -7.26
CA LEU A 431 -22.91 18.55 -7.98
C LEU A 431 -21.86 18.12 -6.96
N ARG A 432 -21.44 16.84 -7.03
CA ARG A 432 -20.41 16.28 -6.15
C ARG A 432 -19.08 16.25 -6.89
N LEU A 433 -18.10 17.02 -6.43
CA LEU A 433 -16.76 17.12 -7.00
C LEU A 433 -15.71 16.72 -5.97
N LEU A 434 -14.64 16.05 -6.40
CA LEU A 434 -13.48 15.72 -5.56
C LEU A 434 -12.22 16.31 -6.20
N ALA A 435 -11.45 17.13 -5.49
CA ALA A 435 -10.16 17.58 -5.99
C ALA A 435 -8.99 16.99 -5.20
N CYS A 436 -7.98 16.54 -5.93
CA CYS A 436 -6.71 16.10 -5.36
C CYS A 436 -5.74 17.27 -5.27
N ILE A 437 -5.07 17.42 -4.13
CA ILE A 437 -4.07 18.47 -3.91
C ILE A 437 -2.77 17.79 -3.46
N TYR A 438 -1.69 18.04 -4.19
CA TYR A 438 -0.34 17.55 -3.82
C TYR A 438 0.48 18.66 -3.15
N HIS A 439 0.31 19.90 -3.61
CA HIS A 439 1.03 21.07 -3.11
C HIS A 439 0.07 22.23 -2.84
N GLU A 440 0.43 23.10 -1.89
CA GLU A 440 -0.40 24.25 -1.49
C GLU A 440 -0.69 25.21 -2.66
N ASP A 441 0.27 25.38 -3.57
CA ASP A 441 0.20 26.26 -4.74
C ASP A 441 -0.98 25.96 -5.69
N GLN A 442 -1.51 24.73 -5.66
CA GLN A 442 -2.61 24.29 -6.52
C GLN A 442 -3.99 24.72 -6.00
N THR A 443 -4.05 25.17 -4.74
CA THR A 443 -5.31 25.50 -4.04
C THR A 443 -6.08 26.64 -4.71
N PRO A 444 -5.46 27.78 -5.08
CA PRO A 444 -6.18 28.91 -5.69
C PRO A 444 -6.83 28.54 -7.03
N SER A 445 -6.13 27.79 -7.88
CA SER A 445 -6.60 27.40 -9.22
C SER A 445 -7.84 26.52 -9.15
N ILE A 446 -7.90 25.63 -8.16
CA ILE A 446 -9.07 24.79 -7.87
C ILE A 446 -10.23 25.65 -7.36
N ILE A 447 -9.99 26.61 -6.46
CA ILE A 447 -11.03 27.52 -5.96
C ILE A 447 -11.65 28.32 -7.11
N ASN A 448 -10.82 28.85 -8.03
CA ASN A 448 -11.29 29.65 -9.15
C ASN A 448 -12.11 28.80 -10.15
N LEU A 449 -11.75 27.53 -10.34
CA LEU A 449 -12.55 26.60 -11.12
C LEU A 449 -13.91 26.30 -10.47
N LEU A 450 -13.97 26.21 -9.13
CA LEU A 450 -15.23 26.02 -8.39
C LEU A 450 -16.13 27.25 -8.46
N GLU A 451 -15.55 28.45 -8.40
CA GLU A 451 -16.29 29.69 -8.56
C GLU A 451 -16.92 29.78 -9.97
N ALA A 452 -16.14 29.44 -11.01
CA ALA A 452 -16.62 29.36 -12.38
C ALA A 452 -17.73 28.30 -12.58
N SER A 453 -17.85 27.30 -11.70
CA SER A 453 -18.83 26.21 -11.77
C SER A 453 -20.27 26.60 -11.36
N ASN A 454 -20.49 27.87 -11.01
CA ASN A 454 -21.78 28.46 -10.65
C ASN A 454 -22.53 27.73 -9.52
N PRO A 455 -22.04 27.81 -8.26
CA PRO A 455 -22.78 27.30 -7.12
C PRO A 455 -24.08 28.11 -6.92
N THR A 456 -25.23 27.44 -6.86
CA THR A 456 -26.52 28.10 -6.59
C THR A 456 -27.33 27.32 -5.57
N ALA A 457 -28.26 27.97 -4.87
CA ALA A 457 -29.11 27.30 -3.88
C ALA A 457 -29.99 26.17 -4.48
N LYS A 458 -30.31 26.27 -5.79
CA LYS A 458 -31.08 25.24 -6.51
C LYS A 458 -30.22 24.05 -6.94
N SER A 459 -28.90 24.23 -7.05
CA SER A 459 -27.97 23.18 -7.45
C SER A 459 -26.66 23.35 -6.68
N PRO A 460 -26.64 22.99 -5.37
CA PRO A 460 -25.47 23.21 -4.53
C PRO A 460 -24.27 22.36 -4.98
N ILE A 461 -23.07 22.78 -4.62
CA ILE A 461 -21.82 22.05 -4.88
C ILE A 461 -21.34 21.42 -3.57
N PHE A 462 -21.24 20.09 -3.56
CA PHE A 462 -20.59 19.33 -2.50
C PHE A 462 -19.16 19.04 -2.94
N PHE A 463 -18.21 19.69 -2.29
CA PHE A 463 -16.83 19.63 -2.66
C PHE A 463 -16.02 18.85 -1.63
N TYR A 464 -15.36 17.81 -2.11
CA TYR A 464 -14.46 17.00 -1.31
C TYR A 464 -13.03 17.39 -1.69
N VAL A 465 -12.20 17.70 -0.71
CA VAL A 465 -10.78 18.01 -0.92
C VAL A 465 -9.96 16.89 -0.34
N ILE A 466 -9.03 16.32 -1.08
CA ILE A 466 -8.09 15.32 -0.56
C ILE A 466 -6.66 15.84 -0.72
N HIS A 467 -6.03 16.15 0.41
CA HIS A 467 -4.60 16.47 0.46
C HIS A 467 -3.81 15.15 0.48
N LEU A 468 -3.06 14.89 -0.60
CA LEU A 468 -2.29 13.66 -0.81
C LEU A 468 -0.85 13.88 -0.32
N ILE A 469 -0.45 13.11 0.70
CA ILE A 469 0.89 13.17 1.29
C ILE A 469 1.55 11.80 1.13
N GLU A 470 2.82 11.78 0.73
CA GLU A 470 3.59 10.53 0.65
C GLU A 470 3.78 9.89 2.04
N LEU A 471 3.52 8.59 2.13
CA LEU A 471 3.77 7.80 3.33
C LEU A 471 5.25 7.48 3.49
N SER A 472 5.95 8.23 4.35
CA SER A 472 7.32 7.91 4.78
C SER A 472 7.34 7.36 6.21
N GLY A 473 7.69 6.08 6.39
CA GLY A 473 7.97 5.48 7.71
C GLY A 473 6.81 4.82 8.45
N ARG A 474 5.62 4.72 7.86
CA ARG A 474 4.49 3.95 8.42
C ARG A 474 4.22 2.70 7.58
N SER A 475 3.63 1.67 8.18
CA SER A 475 3.23 0.44 7.47
C SER A 475 1.86 0.53 6.78
N ALA A 476 0.96 1.37 7.27
CA ALA A 476 -0.40 1.50 6.75
C ALA A 476 -0.72 2.93 6.29
N PRO A 477 -1.45 3.09 5.17
CA PRO A 477 -1.95 4.39 4.74
C PRO A 477 -3.12 4.84 5.62
N LEU A 478 -3.23 6.14 5.79
CA LEU A 478 -4.20 6.77 6.66
C LEU A 478 -5.02 7.80 5.90
N LEU A 479 -6.34 7.58 5.82
CA LEU A 479 -7.30 8.57 5.36
C LEU A 479 -7.95 9.23 6.58
N MET A 480 -7.65 10.51 6.80
CA MET A 480 -8.25 11.32 7.87
C MET A 480 -9.31 12.24 7.29
N ALA A 481 -10.54 12.10 7.77
CA ALA A 481 -11.60 13.08 7.53
C ALA A 481 -11.44 14.24 8.53
N HIS A 482 -11.30 15.46 8.05
CA HIS A 482 -11.29 16.64 8.90
C HIS A 482 -12.73 17.15 9.02
N GLN A 483 -13.29 17.08 10.24
CA GLN A 483 -14.51 17.81 10.56
C GLN A 483 -14.15 19.28 10.81
N LEU A 484 -14.68 20.20 10.01
CA LEU A 484 -14.48 21.63 10.22
C LEU A 484 -14.91 22.01 11.65
N GLY A 485 -13.94 22.45 12.47
CA GLY A 485 -14.19 22.95 13.84
C GLY A 485 -13.49 22.18 14.97
N LYS A 486 -12.92 21.00 14.75
CA LYS A 486 -12.09 20.30 15.74
C LYS A 486 -10.61 20.33 15.35
N ARG A 487 -9.76 20.89 16.22
CA ARG A 487 -8.29 20.82 16.08
C ARG A 487 -7.84 19.37 16.26
N THR A 488 -7.23 18.77 15.24
CA THR A 488 -6.52 17.50 15.33
C THR A 488 -5.07 17.74 15.81
N PRO A 489 -4.50 16.86 16.67
CA PRO A 489 -3.24 17.12 17.36
C PRO A 489 -1.98 16.70 16.59
N LEU A 490 -2.06 16.41 15.28
CA LEU A 490 -0.92 15.89 14.51
C LEU A 490 -0.43 16.93 13.50
N ASN A 491 0.78 17.44 13.76
CA ASN A 491 1.55 18.38 12.93
C ASN A 491 1.33 18.20 11.42
N SER A 492 0.61 19.14 10.78
CA SER A 492 0.83 19.44 9.36
C SER A 492 0.47 20.90 9.08
N HIS A 493 1.41 21.81 9.36
CA HIS A 493 1.26 23.24 9.04
C HIS A 493 0.77 23.47 7.59
N HIS A 494 1.19 22.63 6.62
CA HIS A 494 0.74 22.71 5.22
C HIS A 494 -0.74 22.36 5.02
N SER A 495 -1.28 21.34 5.71
CA SER A 495 -2.70 20.98 5.55
C SER A 495 -3.62 22.04 6.15
N ASP A 496 -3.16 22.74 7.20
CA ASP A 496 -3.95 23.79 7.85
C ASP A 496 -4.16 25.00 6.94
N HIS A 497 -3.17 25.38 6.13
CA HIS A 497 -3.33 26.47 5.16
C HIS A 497 -4.35 26.13 4.08
N ILE A 498 -4.27 24.93 3.49
CA ILE A 498 -5.23 24.42 2.51
C ILE A 498 -6.64 24.40 3.11
N ASN A 499 -6.78 23.82 4.32
CA ASN A 499 -8.06 23.74 5.01
C ASN A 499 -8.63 25.13 5.33
N ASN A 500 -7.79 26.08 5.72
CA ASN A 500 -8.21 27.46 5.97
C ASN A 500 -8.68 28.17 4.69
N ALA A 501 -8.00 27.97 3.56
CA ALA A 501 -8.41 28.56 2.27
C ALA A 501 -9.81 28.07 1.85
N PHE A 502 -10.07 26.77 1.92
CA PHE A 502 -11.39 26.22 1.61
C PHE A 502 -12.47 26.60 2.62
N ARG A 503 -12.11 26.78 3.88
CA ARG A 503 -13.03 27.28 4.90
C ARG A 503 -13.47 28.72 4.62
N LEU A 504 -12.56 29.58 4.18
CA LEU A 504 -12.88 30.95 3.76
C LEU A 504 -13.82 30.95 2.54
N TYR A 505 -13.57 30.06 1.58
CA TYR A 505 -14.44 29.90 0.41
C TYR A 505 -15.86 29.43 0.77
N GLU A 506 -16.00 28.47 1.70
CA GLU A 506 -17.29 28.01 2.19
C GLU A 506 -18.04 29.11 2.96
N GLN A 507 -17.33 29.90 3.76
CA GLN A 507 -17.90 31.04 4.48
C GLN A 507 -18.38 32.15 3.53
N HIS A 508 -17.72 32.35 2.39
CA HIS A 508 -18.15 33.31 1.39
C HIS A 508 -19.41 32.85 0.64
N ASN A 509 -19.57 31.53 0.43
CA ASN A 509 -20.64 30.94 -0.37
C ASN A 509 -21.67 30.15 0.48
N GLN A 510 -21.98 30.65 1.69
CA GLN A 510 -22.85 29.94 2.65
C GLN A 510 -24.18 29.51 2.03
N GLY A 511 -24.52 28.24 2.24
CA GLY A 511 -25.78 27.64 1.75
C GLY A 511 -25.77 27.21 0.28
N THR A 512 -24.69 27.45 -0.46
CA THR A 512 -24.55 27.03 -1.88
C THR A 512 -23.40 26.05 -2.10
N VAL A 513 -22.37 26.09 -1.26
CA VAL A 513 -21.21 25.19 -1.29
C VAL A 513 -21.04 24.54 0.10
N MET A 514 -20.70 23.26 0.11
CA MET A 514 -20.27 22.55 1.32
C MET A 514 -18.90 21.91 1.05
N VAL A 515 -17.91 22.18 1.89
CA VAL A 515 -16.54 21.66 1.70
C VAL A 515 -16.17 20.66 2.79
N ASN A 516 -15.73 19.48 2.39
CA ASN A 516 -15.24 18.44 3.29
C ASN A 516 -13.78 18.12 2.99
N PRO A 517 -12.83 18.59 3.82
CA PRO A 517 -11.42 18.28 3.66
C PRO A 517 -11.03 16.91 4.23
N PHE A 518 -10.16 16.22 3.50
CA PHE A 518 -9.55 14.94 3.83
C PHE A 518 -8.04 15.05 3.65
N THR A 519 -7.30 14.30 4.45
CA THR A 519 -5.86 14.11 4.25
C THR A 519 -5.60 12.63 4.11
N ALA A 520 -4.98 12.24 3.00
CA ALA A 520 -4.60 10.87 2.73
C ALA A 520 -3.08 10.75 2.71
N ILE A 521 -2.56 9.99 3.66
CA ILE A 521 -1.14 9.68 3.76
C ILE A 521 -0.95 8.27 3.21
N SER A 522 -0.37 8.12 2.03
CA SER A 522 -0.20 6.81 1.37
C SER A 522 1.00 6.79 0.42
N PRO A 523 1.58 5.61 0.12
CA PRO A 523 2.63 5.51 -0.89
C PRO A 523 2.10 5.87 -2.28
N PHE A 524 2.92 6.51 -3.13
CA PHE A 524 2.51 6.86 -4.51
C PHE A 524 1.92 5.66 -5.28
N ALA A 525 2.46 4.46 -5.05
CA ALA A 525 1.96 3.24 -5.70
C ALA A 525 0.47 2.95 -5.41
N THR A 526 -0.08 3.39 -4.27
CA THR A 526 -1.46 3.08 -3.86
C THR A 526 -2.32 4.32 -3.55
N MET A 527 -1.79 5.55 -3.70
CA MET A 527 -2.55 6.79 -3.53
C MET A 527 -3.85 6.84 -4.33
N HIS A 528 -3.83 6.33 -5.56
CA HIS A 528 -4.99 6.29 -6.44
C HIS A 528 -6.17 5.48 -5.86
N ASP A 529 -5.90 4.45 -5.04
CA ASP A 529 -6.95 3.65 -4.40
C ASP A 529 -7.75 4.46 -3.38
N GLU A 530 -7.10 5.34 -2.62
CA GLU A 530 -7.77 6.20 -1.64
C GLU A 530 -8.69 7.20 -2.34
N VAL A 531 -8.21 7.82 -3.42
CA VAL A 531 -9.02 8.75 -4.25
C VAL A 531 -10.21 8.03 -4.87
N CYS A 532 -10.00 6.86 -5.49
CA CYS A 532 -11.08 6.11 -6.14
C CYS A 532 -12.10 5.55 -5.13
N ALA A 533 -11.63 5.10 -3.95
CA ALA A 533 -12.51 4.64 -2.88
C ALA A 533 -13.36 5.79 -2.31
N LEU A 534 -12.77 6.97 -2.08
CA LEU A 534 -13.49 8.15 -1.62
C LEU A 534 -14.51 8.63 -2.66
N ALA A 535 -14.14 8.63 -3.94
CA ALA A 535 -15.03 8.97 -5.04
C ALA A 535 -16.25 8.04 -5.11
N LEU A 536 -16.04 6.73 -4.91
CA LEU A 536 -17.12 5.75 -4.90
C LEU A 536 -18.05 5.91 -3.67
N ASP A 537 -17.47 6.04 -2.47
CA ASP A 537 -18.24 6.15 -1.22
C ASP A 537 -19.08 7.43 -1.18
N ARG A 538 -18.51 8.56 -1.63
CA ARG A 538 -19.21 9.85 -1.71
C ARG A 538 -20.01 10.04 -2.99
N LYS A 539 -20.03 9.07 -3.91
CA LYS A 539 -20.73 9.13 -5.21
C LYS A 539 -20.40 10.40 -5.99
N VAL A 540 -19.11 10.69 -6.12
CA VAL A 540 -18.58 11.86 -6.81
C VAL A 540 -18.88 11.75 -8.32
N CYS A 541 -19.22 12.88 -8.96
CA CYS A 541 -19.50 12.95 -10.39
C CYS A 541 -18.22 13.17 -11.21
N MET A 542 -17.29 13.94 -10.68
CA MET A 542 -16.00 14.20 -11.33
C MET A 542 -14.87 14.38 -10.31
N VAL A 543 -13.73 13.74 -10.58
CA VAL A 543 -12.46 13.96 -9.87
C VAL A 543 -11.61 14.95 -10.63
N ILE A 544 -11.14 16.01 -9.97
CA ILE A 544 -10.22 17.00 -10.52
C ILE A 544 -8.80 16.67 -10.06
N LEU A 545 -7.91 16.46 -11.03
CA LEU A 545 -6.50 16.15 -10.83
C LEU A 545 -5.66 17.31 -11.34
N PRO A 546 -4.77 17.90 -10.52
CA PRO A 546 -3.79 18.84 -11.02
C PRO A 546 -2.75 18.12 -11.88
N PHE A 547 -2.26 18.79 -12.91
CA PHE A 547 -1.19 18.28 -13.76
C PHE A 547 0.11 18.11 -12.97
N HIS A 548 0.90 17.09 -13.34
CA HIS A 548 2.05 16.66 -12.55
C HIS A 548 3.25 17.63 -12.63
N LYS A 549 3.31 18.50 -13.65
CA LYS A 549 4.29 19.59 -13.74
C LYS A 549 3.64 20.90 -13.28
N CYS A 550 4.18 21.50 -12.22
CA CYS A 550 3.94 22.90 -11.88
C CYS A 550 4.97 23.77 -12.60
N TRP A 551 4.51 24.79 -13.33
CA TRP A 551 5.37 25.65 -14.15
C TRP A 551 6.03 26.80 -13.37
N THR A 552 5.76 26.91 -12.07
CA THR A 552 6.13 28.06 -11.24
C THR A 552 7.45 27.91 -10.48
N ILE A 553 7.98 26.71 -10.23
CA ILE A 553 9.27 26.51 -9.54
C ILE A 553 9.91 25.19 -10.03
N GLU A 554 11.22 25.20 -10.31
CA GLU A 554 12.06 24.02 -10.61
C GLU A 554 11.92 22.95 -9.52
N GLY A 555 10.94 22.07 -9.69
CA GLY A 555 10.73 20.90 -8.83
C GLY A 555 11.64 19.75 -9.24
N THR A 556 12.19 19.05 -8.26
CA THR A 556 12.96 17.81 -8.42
C THR A 556 12.19 16.82 -9.30
N GLU A 557 12.71 16.52 -10.50
CA GLU A 557 12.08 15.68 -11.54
C GLU A 557 11.53 14.33 -11.02
N GLY A 558 12.11 13.80 -9.94
CA GLY A 558 11.70 12.53 -9.32
C GLY A 558 10.26 12.51 -8.77
N SER A 559 9.76 13.62 -8.19
CA SER A 559 8.40 13.67 -7.63
C SER A 559 7.33 13.76 -8.72
N ALA A 560 7.63 14.48 -9.80
CA ALA A 560 6.71 14.70 -10.92
C ALA A 560 6.34 13.37 -11.62
N ASN A 561 7.30 12.45 -11.78
CA ASN A 561 7.04 11.13 -12.36
C ASN A 561 6.19 10.23 -11.46
N ALA A 562 6.36 10.33 -10.14
CA ALA A 562 5.54 9.60 -9.18
C ALA A 562 4.08 10.10 -9.20
N ILE A 563 3.87 11.42 -9.22
CA ILE A 563 2.55 12.05 -9.35
C ILE A 563 1.90 11.69 -10.69
N ARG A 564 2.65 11.70 -11.79
CA ARG A 564 2.17 11.26 -13.11
C ARG A 564 1.62 9.84 -13.07
N THR A 565 2.33 8.93 -12.41
CA THR A 565 1.91 7.54 -12.25
C THR A 565 0.59 7.45 -11.48
N VAL A 566 0.43 8.23 -10.40
CA VAL A 566 -0.83 8.31 -9.65
C VAL A 566 -1.97 8.81 -10.53
N ASN A 567 -1.79 9.92 -11.24
CA ASN A 567 -2.81 10.51 -12.11
C ASN A 567 -3.24 9.53 -13.21
N CYS A 568 -2.30 8.82 -13.83
CA CYS A 568 -2.58 7.79 -14.84
C CYS A 568 -3.40 6.63 -14.27
N ASN A 569 -3.11 6.19 -13.04
CA ASN A 569 -3.88 5.14 -12.38
C ASN A 569 -5.30 5.60 -12.04
N ILE A 570 -5.47 6.84 -11.57
CA ILE A 570 -6.80 7.42 -11.32
C ILE A 570 -7.60 7.51 -12.63
N LEU A 571 -7.01 8.00 -13.72
CA LEU A 571 -7.65 8.06 -15.04
C LEU A 571 -8.13 6.69 -15.55
N ARG A 572 -7.44 5.62 -15.20
CA ARG A 572 -7.79 4.24 -15.60
C ARG A 572 -8.85 3.60 -14.70
N MET A 573 -8.85 3.92 -13.41
CA MET A 573 -9.62 3.19 -12.39
C MET A 573 -10.77 3.98 -11.77
N ALA A 574 -10.88 5.28 -12.01
CA ALA A 574 -11.90 6.12 -11.37
C ALA A 574 -13.33 5.65 -11.68
N PRO A 575 -14.22 5.60 -10.68
CA PRO A 575 -15.64 5.22 -10.83
C PRO A 575 -16.52 6.33 -11.46
N CYS A 576 -15.95 7.47 -11.82
CA CYS A 576 -16.64 8.67 -12.29
C CYS A 576 -15.81 9.36 -13.39
N SER A 577 -16.29 10.51 -13.90
CA SER A 577 -15.51 11.32 -14.83
C SER A 577 -14.25 11.88 -14.15
N VAL A 578 -13.20 12.16 -14.92
CA VAL A 578 -11.93 12.69 -14.41
C VAL A 578 -11.55 13.92 -15.23
N GLY A 579 -11.25 15.03 -14.56
CA GLY A 579 -10.72 16.24 -15.18
C GLY A 579 -9.26 16.44 -14.79
N VAL A 580 -8.34 16.55 -15.75
CA VAL A 580 -6.95 16.93 -15.51
C VAL A 580 -6.80 18.43 -15.75
N LEU A 581 -6.48 19.19 -14.70
CA LEU A 581 -6.30 20.63 -14.72
C LEU A 581 -4.83 20.97 -14.90
N VAL A 582 -4.50 21.54 -16.05
CA VAL A 582 -3.21 22.16 -16.33
C VAL A 582 -3.33 23.65 -16.03
N ASP A 583 -2.71 24.11 -14.94
CA ASP A 583 -2.71 25.52 -14.60
C ASP A 583 -1.42 26.20 -15.08
N ARG A 584 -1.56 27.25 -15.89
CA ARG A 584 -0.47 28.12 -16.34
C ARG A 584 -0.51 29.51 -15.68
N GLY A 585 -1.28 29.64 -14.59
CA GLY A 585 -1.31 30.83 -13.74
C GLY A 585 -2.28 31.91 -14.19
N THR A 586 -3.02 31.74 -15.30
CA THR A 586 -4.09 32.67 -15.71
C THR A 586 -5.29 32.63 -14.78
N LEU A 587 -5.58 31.47 -14.21
CA LEU A 587 -6.59 31.32 -13.16
C LEU A 587 -6.16 32.07 -11.89
N GLY A 588 -4.88 32.02 -11.49
CA GLY A 588 -4.37 32.63 -10.26
C GLY A 588 -3.95 34.10 -10.32
N ALA A 589 -3.47 34.59 -11.47
CA ALA A 589 -2.88 35.93 -11.62
C ALA A 589 -3.89 37.09 -11.43
N ASN A 590 -5.19 36.82 -11.58
CA ASN A 590 -6.24 37.81 -11.38
C ASN A 590 -6.76 37.91 -9.93
N ALA A 591 -6.33 37.01 -9.03
CA ALA A 591 -6.80 36.98 -7.63
C ALA A 591 -6.19 38.08 -6.74
N HIS A 592 -5.08 38.73 -7.16
CA HIS A 592 -4.50 39.87 -6.43
C HIS A 592 -5.13 41.23 -6.79
N LYS A 593 -6.15 41.25 -7.67
CA LYS A 593 -7.04 42.40 -7.84
C LYS A 593 -8.35 42.13 -7.11
N THR A 594 -8.37 42.57 -5.85
CA THR A 594 -9.55 42.85 -5.02
C THR A 594 -10.84 43.17 -5.79
N THR A 595 -11.95 42.55 -5.39
CA THR A 595 -13.30 43.14 -5.41
C THR A 595 -13.65 43.95 -6.67
N SER A 596 -13.76 43.32 -7.84
CA SER A 596 -14.62 43.80 -8.93
C SER A 596 -14.66 42.77 -10.06
N LYS A 597 -15.87 42.55 -10.59
CA LYS A 597 -16.24 41.67 -11.70
C LYS A 597 -15.16 41.56 -12.80
N THR A 598 -14.38 40.49 -12.81
CA THR A 598 -13.71 40.03 -14.04
C THR A 598 -14.61 39.00 -14.71
N SER A 599 -14.99 39.26 -15.96
CA SER A 599 -15.66 38.26 -16.78
C SER A 599 -14.66 37.18 -17.16
N TYR A 600 -14.96 35.92 -16.84
CA TYR A 600 -14.17 34.75 -17.23
C TYR A 600 -14.52 34.34 -18.66
N SER A 601 -13.53 34.28 -19.54
CA SER A 601 -13.69 33.81 -20.92
C SER A 601 -13.35 32.32 -21.00
N ILE A 602 -14.34 31.47 -21.23
CA ILE A 602 -14.18 30.01 -21.27
C ILE A 602 -14.40 29.49 -22.70
N GLY A 603 -13.45 28.71 -23.21
CA GLY A 603 -13.53 28.05 -24.51
C GLY A 603 -13.83 26.55 -24.36
N VAL A 604 -14.65 25.99 -25.24
CA VAL A 604 -14.84 24.53 -25.36
C VAL A 604 -14.52 24.11 -26.78
N ILE A 605 -13.60 23.16 -26.94
CA ILE A 605 -13.29 22.55 -28.24
C ILE A 605 -14.07 21.24 -28.34
N PHE A 606 -14.94 21.13 -29.35
CA PHE A 606 -15.80 19.96 -29.55
C PHE A 606 -15.50 19.29 -30.88
N LEU A 607 -14.91 18.09 -30.86
CA LEU A 607 -14.68 17.25 -32.04
C LEU A 607 -15.73 16.14 -32.15
N GLY A 608 -16.31 15.73 -31.02
CA GLY A 608 -17.28 14.66 -30.91
C GLY A 608 -16.70 13.44 -30.18
N GLY A 609 -17.54 12.78 -29.39
CA GLY A 609 -17.12 11.72 -28.49
C GLY A 609 -17.70 11.83 -27.08
N GLN A 610 -17.49 10.79 -26.28
CA GLN A 610 -18.00 10.69 -24.90
C GLN A 610 -17.37 11.76 -23.99
N ASP A 611 -16.06 11.97 -24.14
CA ASP A 611 -15.30 12.90 -23.30
C ASP A 611 -15.66 14.38 -23.62
N ASP A 612 -15.85 14.72 -24.90
CA ASP A 612 -16.29 16.07 -25.32
C ASP A 612 -17.71 16.39 -24.86
N ARG A 613 -18.62 15.40 -24.86
CA ARG A 613 -19.99 15.54 -24.33
C ARG A 613 -19.99 15.88 -22.83
N GLU A 614 -19.13 15.21 -22.06
CA GLU A 614 -18.98 15.48 -20.63
C GLU A 614 -18.39 16.88 -20.39
N ALA A 615 -17.37 17.28 -21.17
CA ALA A 615 -16.78 18.60 -21.10
C ALA A 615 -17.81 19.71 -21.39
N LEU A 616 -18.61 19.54 -22.45
CA LEU A 616 -19.67 20.48 -22.83
C LEU A 616 -20.78 20.54 -21.79
N ALA A 617 -21.15 19.41 -21.17
CA ALA A 617 -22.12 19.40 -20.07
C ALA A 617 -21.64 20.21 -18.86
N TYR A 618 -20.34 20.11 -18.51
CA TYR A 618 -19.76 20.90 -17.43
C TYR A 618 -19.68 22.39 -17.81
N ALA A 619 -19.26 22.71 -19.03
CA ALA A 619 -19.22 24.10 -19.52
C ALA A 619 -20.61 24.76 -19.59
N ASN A 620 -21.64 24.03 -20.00
CA ASN A 620 -23.02 24.51 -20.01
C ASN A 620 -23.58 24.79 -18.60
N ARG A 621 -22.95 24.22 -17.56
CA ARG A 621 -23.24 24.63 -16.18
C ARG A 621 -22.55 25.95 -15.84
N MET A 622 -21.29 26.12 -16.24
CA MET A 622 -20.52 27.35 -16.03
C MET A 622 -21.15 28.56 -16.73
N SER A 623 -21.73 28.37 -17.92
CA SER A 623 -22.36 29.45 -18.70
C SER A 623 -23.55 30.13 -18.01
N LYS A 624 -24.12 29.49 -16.98
CA LYS A 624 -25.19 30.06 -16.16
C LYS A 624 -24.67 31.08 -15.15
N HIS A 625 -23.35 31.18 -14.96
CA HIS A 625 -22.74 32.18 -14.10
C HIS A 625 -22.79 33.56 -14.76
N PRO A 626 -23.18 34.64 -14.05
CA PRO A 626 -23.36 35.96 -14.66
C PRO A 626 -22.06 36.57 -15.21
N ASN A 627 -20.91 36.15 -14.70
CA ASN A 627 -19.59 36.64 -15.11
C ASN A 627 -18.85 35.65 -16.02
N VAL A 628 -19.50 34.63 -16.60
CA VAL A 628 -18.83 33.69 -17.52
C VAL A 628 -19.32 33.92 -18.94
N ALA A 629 -18.37 34.15 -19.85
CA ALA A 629 -18.57 34.14 -21.29
C ALA A 629 -18.09 32.79 -21.84
N LEU A 630 -18.99 32.00 -22.41
CA LEU A 630 -18.70 30.67 -22.94
C LEU A 630 -18.67 30.70 -24.47
N THR A 631 -17.59 30.23 -25.08
CA THR A 631 -17.51 30.02 -26.53
C THR A 631 -17.31 28.54 -26.84
N VAL A 632 -18.25 27.94 -27.58
CA VAL A 632 -18.15 26.55 -28.04
C VAL A 632 -17.71 26.55 -29.51
N VAL A 633 -16.56 25.95 -29.79
CA VAL A 633 -16.00 25.79 -31.13
C VAL A 633 -16.13 24.34 -31.53
N ARG A 634 -17.02 24.05 -32.48
CA ARG A 634 -17.19 22.72 -33.06
C ARG A 634 -16.35 22.59 -34.32
N LEU A 635 -15.45 21.61 -34.34
CA LEU A 635 -14.69 21.25 -35.53
C LEU A 635 -15.48 20.21 -36.33
N ILE A 636 -15.75 20.49 -37.61
CA ILE A 636 -16.49 19.61 -38.50
C ILE A 636 -15.55 19.12 -39.59
N GLU A 637 -15.48 17.80 -39.77
CA GLU A 637 -14.71 17.16 -40.84
C GLU A 637 -15.43 17.34 -42.20
N TYR A 638 -14.73 17.85 -43.21
CA TYR A 638 -15.31 18.11 -44.54
C TYR A 638 -15.73 16.81 -45.26
N SER A 639 -15.05 15.69 -44.99
CA SER A 639 -15.13 14.48 -45.81
C SER A 639 -15.90 13.31 -45.18
N ASN A 640 -17.08 13.48 -44.56
CA ASN A 640 -18.02 12.35 -44.45
C ASN A 640 -19.48 12.67 -44.06
N THR A 641 -20.17 13.56 -44.78
CA THR A 641 -21.62 13.75 -44.57
C THR A 641 -22.49 12.60 -45.11
N LYS A 642 -21.92 11.52 -45.68
CA LYS A 642 -22.70 10.49 -46.40
C LYS A 642 -22.63 9.05 -45.89
N TYR A 643 -21.72 8.67 -45.01
CA TYR A 643 -21.66 7.26 -44.56
C TYR A 643 -21.39 7.11 -43.05
N LYS A 644 -22.42 6.60 -42.35
CA LYS A 644 -22.54 6.17 -40.95
C LYS A 644 -23.05 7.21 -39.94
N THR A 645 -24.38 7.31 -39.86
CA THR A 645 -25.10 7.71 -38.65
C THR A 645 -24.81 6.67 -37.56
N ASN A 646 -23.78 6.90 -36.74
CA ASN A 646 -23.59 6.13 -35.51
C ASN A 646 -24.46 6.75 -34.42
N GLU A 647 -24.98 5.93 -33.49
CA GLU A 647 -25.74 6.39 -32.31
C GLU A 647 -25.00 7.45 -31.49
N ASP A 648 -23.66 7.47 -31.53
CA ASP A 648 -22.85 8.51 -30.89
C ASP A 648 -22.94 9.87 -31.58
N MET A 649 -23.02 9.90 -32.92
CA MET A 649 -23.12 11.15 -33.69
C MET A 649 -24.51 11.78 -33.53
N GLU A 650 -25.55 10.96 -33.44
CA GLU A 650 -26.91 11.42 -33.14
C GLU A 650 -27.00 12.02 -31.73
N ARG A 651 -26.42 11.34 -30.73
CA ARG A 651 -26.29 11.87 -29.37
C ARG A 651 -25.48 13.16 -29.28
N ASP A 652 -24.40 13.29 -30.07
CA ASP A 652 -23.61 14.52 -30.16
C ASP A 652 -24.45 15.66 -30.77
N PHE A 653 -25.24 15.38 -31.81
CA PHE A 653 -26.12 16.35 -32.45
C PHE A 653 -27.26 16.81 -31.54
N GLU A 654 -27.91 15.89 -30.82
CA GLU A 654 -28.94 16.20 -29.83
C GLU A 654 -28.42 17.14 -28.74
N LEU A 655 -27.26 16.84 -28.16
CA LEU A 655 -26.68 17.62 -27.06
C LEU A 655 -26.25 19.03 -27.52
N ILE A 656 -25.70 19.16 -28.73
CA ILE A 656 -25.39 20.47 -29.32
C ILE A 656 -26.66 21.28 -29.57
N ASN A 657 -27.72 20.64 -30.09
CA ASN A 657 -28.98 21.33 -30.34
C ASN A 657 -29.66 21.78 -29.04
N GLU A 658 -29.62 20.96 -28.00
CA GLU A 658 -30.09 21.33 -26.66
C GLU A 658 -29.31 22.53 -26.12
N PHE A 659 -27.99 22.55 -26.28
CA PHE A 659 -27.13 23.67 -25.89
C PHE A 659 -27.50 24.95 -26.64
N ARG A 660 -27.65 24.88 -27.97
CA ARG A 660 -28.04 26.03 -28.81
C ARG A 660 -29.42 26.56 -28.43
N PHE A 661 -30.38 25.66 -28.20
CA PHE A 661 -31.74 26.04 -27.82
C PHE A 661 -31.76 26.76 -26.47
N THR A 662 -31.11 26.18 -25.46
CA THR A 662 -31.05 26.72 -24.09
C THR A 662 -30.36 28.07 -24.04
N ASN A 663 -29.28 28.26 -24.81
CA ASN A 663 -28.46 29.47 -24.80
C ASN A 663 -28.78 30.46 -25.93
N SER A 664 -29.83 30.23 -26.73
CA SER A 664 -30.23 31.10 -27.85
C SER A 664 -30.46 32.56 -27.46
N ARG A 665 -30.84 32.83 -26.21
CA ARG A 665 -31.07 34.17 -25.65
C ARG A 665 -29.89 34.70 -24.82
N ASN A 666 -28.88 33.87 -24.55
CA ASN A 666 -27.77 34.24 -23.69
C ASN A 666 -26.63 34.86 -24.50
N LYS A 667 -26.48 36.18 -24.44
CA LYS A 667 -25.42 36.91 -25.15
C LYS A 667 -24.01 36.58 -24.67
N SER A 668 -23.85 35.96 -23.49
CA SER A 668 -22.55 35.50 -23.00
C SER A 668 -22.14 34.15 -23.59
N CYS A 669 -23.00 33.49 -24.38
CA CYS A 669 -22.71 32.22 -25.03
C CYS A 669 -22.57 32.39 -26.54
N VAL A 670 -21.41 32.03 -27.09
CA VAL A 670 -21.14 32.06 -28.53
C VAL A 670 -20.92 30.64 -29.03
N TYR A 671 -21.50 30.32 -30.18
CA TYR A 671 -21.35 29.03 -30.82
C TYR A 671 -20.75 29.23 -32.21
N LYS A 672 -19.62 28.57 -32.51
CA LYS A 672 -18.88 28.68 -33.76
C LYS A 672 -18.63 27.29 -34.37
N GLU A 673 -18.88 27.14 -35.66
CA GLU A 673 -18.51 25.94 -36.43
C GLU A 673 -17.33 26.27 -37.33
N GLU A 674 -16.30 25.43 -37.29
CA GLU A 674 -15.11 25.53 -38.14
C GLU A 674 -14.99 24.24 -38.95
N VAL A 675 -14.93 24.36 -40.27
CA VAL A 675 -14.81 23.21 -41.17
C VAL A 675 -13.33 22.95 -41.41
N VAL A 676 -12.90 21.71 -41.14
CA VAL A 676 -11.50 21.30 -41.20
C VAL A 676 -11.34 20.09 -42.11
N ASN A 677 -10.32 20.13 -42.98
CA ASN A 677 -10.06 19.08 -43.96
C ASN A 677 -9.05 18.04 -43.43
N ASP A 678 -8.04 18.47 -42.68
CA ASP A 678 -6.91 17.65 -42.25
C ASP A 678 -6.43 18.02 -40.84
N SER A 679 -5.56 17.17 -40.28
CA SER A 679 -4.83 17.35 -39.01
C SER A 679 -4.14 18.72 -38.88
N ILE A 680 -3.57 19.24 -39.96
CA ILE A 680 -2.92 20.56 -40.00
C ILE A 680 -3.94 21.69 -39.81
N GLY A 681 -5.14 21.52 -40.39
CA GLY A 681 -6.21 22.49 -40.22
C GLY A 681 -6.68 22.58 -38.77
N VAL A 682 -6.74 21.45 -38.05
CA VAL A 682 -7.08 21.42 -36.61
C VAL A 682 -6.06 22.22 -35.82
N VAL A 683 -4.77 21.98 -36.06
CA VAL A 683 -3.66 22.71 -35.44
C VAL A 683 -3.75 24.22 -35.71
N SER A 684 -4.11 24.63 -36.93
CA SER A 684 -4.23 26.05 -37.28
C SER A 684 -5.37 26.75 -36.53
N VAL A 685 -6.51 26.07 -36.36
CA VAL A 685 -7.67 26.60 -35.62
C VAL A 685 -7.33 26.71 -34.14
N ILE A 686 -6.70 25.69 -33.55
CA ILE A 686 -6.28 25.69 -32.15
C ILE A 686 -5.31 26.86 -31.89
N ARG A 687 -4.29 27.05 -32.74
CA ARG A 687 -3.34 28.18 -32.64
C ARG A 687 -3.98 29.56 -32.70
N THR A 688 -5.09 29.70 -33.42
CA THR A 688 -5.84 30.96 -33.50
C THR A 688 -6.58 31.26 -32.19
N ILE A 689 -6.92 30.22 -31.43
CA ILE A 689 -7.79 30.26 -30.26
C ILE A 689 -7.01 30.21 -28.93
N GLU A 690 -5.77 29.71 -28.96
CA GLU A 690 -4.90 29.45 -27.80
C GLU A 690 -4.78 30.60 -26.78
N ASN A 691 -4.97 31.87 -27.17
CA ASN A 691 -4.82 33.04 -26.28
C ASN A 691 -6.09 33.89 -26.10
N SER A 692 -7.25 33.44 -26.58
CA SER A 692 -8.51 34.20 -26.45
C SER A 692 -9.33 33.87 -25.20
N PHE A 693 -8.93 32.85 -24.45
CA PHE A 693 -9.66 32.30 -23.31
C PHE A 693 -8.80 32.25 -22.05
N ASP A 694 -9.43 32.34 -20.88
CA ASP A 694 -8.75 32.15 -19.59
C ASP A 694 -8.66 30.66 -19.23
N LEU A 695 -9.65 29.88 -19.67
CA LEU A 695 -9.77 28.43 -19.48
C LEU A 695 -10.30 27.76 -20.76
N ILE A 696 -9.65 26.69 -21.20
CA ILE A 696 -10.12 25.86 -22.33
C ILE A 696 -10.49 24.46 -21.81
N LEU A 697 -11.72 24.00 -22.09
CA LEU A 697 -12.17 22.63 -21.82
C LEU A 697 -12.10 21.79 -23.08
N VAL A 698 -11.54 20.59 -22.95
CA VAL A 698 -11.37 19.64 -24.05
C VAL A 698 -11.61 18.22 -23.55
N GLY A 699 -12.22 17.34 -24.35
CA GLY A 699 -12.26 15.92 -24.06
C GLY A 699 -10.89 15.25 -24.27
N ARG A 700 -10.58 14.22 -23.49
CA ARG A 700 -9.32 13.47 -23.63
C ARG A 700 -9.33 12.54 -24.85
N ARG A 701 -10.42 11.80 -25.04
CA ARG A 701 -10.59 10.81 -26.10
C ARG A 701 -11.65 11.30 -27.09
N HIS A 702 -11.21 11.45 -28.33
CA HIS A 702 -12.10 11.76 -29.45
C HIS A 702 -12.38 10.50 -30.27
N ASN A 703 -13.39 10.57 -31.13
CA ASN A 703 -13.86 9.42 -31.88
C ASN A 703 -12.76 8.81 -32.77
N SER A 704 -12.47 7.50 -32.58
CA SER A 704 -11.39 6.75 -33.25
C SER A 704 -11.52 6.67 -34.77
N TYR A 705 -12.68 7.07 -35.31
CA TYR A 705 -12.98 7.06 -36.75
C TYR A 705 -12.65 8.39 -37.45
N SER A 706 -12.28 9.45 -36.73
CA SER A 706 -11.94 10.73 -37.34
C SER A 706 -10.58 10.67 -38.07
N GLN A 707 -10.54 11.09 -39.33
CA GLN A 707 -9.26 11.20 -40.07
C GLN A 707 -8.46 12.42 -39.59
N LEU A 708 -9.14 13.39 -38.97
CA LEU A 708 -8.58 14.61 -38.37
C LEU A 708 -7.41 14.40 -37.39
N LEU A 709 -7.35 13.26 -36.70
CA LEU A 709 -6.33 12.99 -35.66
C LEU A 709 -5.32 11.89 -36.06
N ARG A 710 -5.44 11.34 -37.28
CA ARG A 710 -4.59 10.22 -37.73
C ARG A 710 -3.15 10.69 -37.97
N GLY A 711 -2.19 10.03 -37.33
CA GLY A 711 -0.75 10.38 -37.37
C GLY A 711 -0.31 11.41 -36.32
N LEU A 712 -1.25 12.17 -35.75
CA LEU A 712 -0.98 13.12 -34.66
C LEU A 712 -0.97 12.44 -33.28
N THR A 713 -1.72 11.34 -33.12
CA THR A 713 -1.78 10.58 -31.86
C THR A 713 -0.47 9.86 -31.50
N GLU A 714 0.44 9.68 -32.47
CA GLU A 714 1.75 9.05 -32.27
C GLU A 714 2.77 10.02 -31.62
N TRP A 715 2.49 11.32 -31.64
CA TRP A 715 3.39 12.39 -31.20
C TRP A 715 2.89 13.05 -29.90
N ASN A 716 2.64 12.25 -28.85
CA ASN A 716 2.22 12.77 -27.54
C ASN A 716 3.36 12.70 -26.52
N GLU A 717 3.73 13.83 -25.91
CA GLU A 717 4.64 13.87 -24.73
C GLU A 717 3.87 13.38 -23.49
N PHE A 718 2.62 13.85 -23.33
CA PHE A 718 1.73 13.50 -22.21
C PHE A 718 0.44 12.82 -22.66
N SER A 719 0.50 11.49 -22.80
CA SER A 719 -0.68 10.66 -23.14
C SER A 719 -1.87 10.80 -22.17
N GLU A 720 -1.65 11.29 -20.96
CA GLU A 720 -2.69 11.57 -19.97
C GLU A 720 -3.63 12.74 -20.36
N LEU A 721 -3.18 13.66 -21.21
CA LEU A 721 -3.96 14.84 -21.64
C LEU A 721 -4.69 14.65 -22.98
N GLY A 722 -4.36 13.58 -23.72
CA GLY A 722 -4.85 13.41 -25.10
C GLY A 722 -4.22 14.43 -26.05
N PHE A 723 -4.45 14.28 -27.35
CA PHE A 723 -3.72 15.06 -28.37
C PHE A 723 -3.88 16.58 -28.23
N ILE A 724 -5.13 17.08 -28.13
CA ILE A 724 -5.38 18.51 -28.05
C ILE A 724 -4.90 19.09 -26.71
N GLY A 725 -5.13 18.37 -25.62
CA GLY A 725 -4.62 18.78 -24.31
C GLY A 725 -3.10 18.83 -24.26
N ASP A 726 -2.42 17.85 -24.86
CA ASP A 726 -0.96 17.81 -24.98
C ASP A 726 -0.44 18.96 -25.85
N MET A 727 -1.06 19.21 -27.02
CA MET A 727 -0.70 20.33 -27.88
C MET A 727 -0.76 21.68 -27.14
N LEU A 728 -1.85 21.93 -26.41
CA LEU A 728 -2.04 23.16 -25.63
C LEU A 728 -1.09 23.27 -24.43
N SER A 729 -0.60 22.14 -23.91
CA SER A 729 0.23 22.07 -22.69
C SER A 729 1.70 21.75 -22.94
N SER A 730 2.10 21.50 -24.19
CA SER A 730 3.47 21.23 -24.62
C SER A 730 4.43 22.38 -24.28
N SER A 731 5.72 22.07 -24.08
CA SER A 731 6.75 23.11 -23.87
C SER A 731 6.99 23.98 -25.09
N ASP A 732 6.65 23.49 -26.27
CA ASP A 732 6.80 24.21 -27.54
C ASP A 732 5.68 25.25 -27.76
N SER A 733 4.59 25.18 -27.00
CA SER A 733 3.49 26.14 -27.08
C SER A 733 3.73 27.33 -26.13
N ASN A 734 3.74 28.55 -26.67
CA ASN A 734 3.74 29.80 -25.89
C ASN A 734 2.35 30.13 -25.30
N CYS A 735 1.48 29.12 -25.20
CA CYS A 735 0.10 29.24 -24.74
C CYS A 735 0.10 29.52 -23.23
N LYS A 736 -0.48 30.62 -22.77
CA LYS A 736 -0.52 30.92 -21.31
C LYS A 736 -1.80 30.43 -20.64
N VAL A 737 -2.69 29.80 -21.39
CA VAL A 737 -4.05 29.50 -20.95
C VAL A 737 -4.09 28.21 -20.12
N SER A 738 -4.93 28.21 -19.09
CA SER A 738 -5.18 27.01 -18.29
C SER A 738 -6.12 26.07 -19.05
N VAL A 739 -5.86 24.77 -18.97
CA VAL A 739 -6.58 23.74 -19.75
C VAL A 739 -7.17 22.72 -18.81
N LEU A 740 -8.45 22.39 -18.99
CA LEU A 740 -9.11 21.30 -18.29
C LEU A 740 -9.44 20.19 -19.29
N VAL A 741 -8.68 19.10 -19.22
CA VAL A 741 -8.90 17.91 -20.03
C VAL A 741 -9.87 16.98 -19.31
N VAL A 742 -11.02 16.70 -19.91
CA VAL A 742 -12.09 15.90 -19.31
C VAL A 742 -12.12 14.51 -19.92
N GLN A 743 -12.22 13.49 -19.08
CA GLN A 743 -12.45 12.11 -19.46
C GLN A 743 -13.76 11.63 -18.83
N GLN A 744 -14.70 11.16 -19.65
CA GLN A 744 -15.95 10.60 -19.16
C GLN A 744 -15.72 9.20 -18.55
N GLN A 745 -16.51 8.88 -17.52
CA GLN A 745 -16.50 7.57 -16.85
C GLN A 745 -16.61 6.40 -17.85
N ALA A 746 -15.73 5.39 -17.72
CA ALA A 746 -15.89 4.12 -18.42
C ALA A 746 -17.04 3.30 -17.78
N PHE A 747 -18.07 2.98 -18.57
CA PHE A 747 -19.26 2.26 -18.09
C PHE A 747 -19.23 0.80 -18.55
N ALA A 748 -19.37 -0.15 -17.62
CA ALA A 748 -19.26 -1.59 -17.90
C ALA A 748 -20.32 -2.19 -18.84
N GLY A 749 -21.31 -1.41 -19.25
CA GLY A 749 -22.31 -1.78 -20.27
C GLY A 749 -22.10 -1.13 -21.64
N GLY A 750 -21.01 -0.37 -21.85
CA GLY A 750 -20.57 0.10 -23.16
C GLY A 750 -19.22 -0.54 -23.49
N ASP A 751 -19.00 -0.86 -24.77
CA ASP A 751 -17.87 -1.65 -25.27
C ASP A 751 -16.56 -1.38 -24.53
N MET A 752 -16.06 -2.42 -23.86
CA MET A 752 -14.68 -2.49 -23.38
C MET A 752 -13.77 -2.49 -24.61
N VAL A 753 -13.45 -1.31 -25.14
CA VAL A 753 -12.27 -1.14 -26.00
C VAL A 753 -11.06 -1.33 -25.10
N MET A 754 -10.50 -2.52 -25.15
CA MET A 754 -9.20 -2.88 -24.60
C MET A 754 -8.11 -2.04 -25.27
N ASP A 755 -7.80 -0.87 -24.69
CA ASP A 755 -6.51 -0.24 -24.91
C ASP A 755 -5.50 -0.84 -23.92
N SER A 756 -5.02 -2.04 -24.25
CA SER A 756 -3.66 -2.40 -23.88
C SER A 756 -2.72 -1.68 -24.86
N PRO A 757 -1.86 -0.74 -24.45
CA PRO A 757 -0.65 -0.55 -25.23
C PRO A 757 0.12 -1.86 -25.05
N LYS A 758 0.16 -2.69 -26.09
CA LYS A 758 1.35 -3.49 -26.33
C LYS A 758 2.47 -2.47 -26.55
N SER A 759 3.06 -2.00 -25.46
CA SER A 759 4.45 -1.59 -25.50
C SER A 759 5.20 -2.84 -25.90
N THR A 760 5.47 -2.97 -27.19
CA THR A 760 6.63 -3.73 -27.64
C THR A 760 7.79 -3.13 -26.87
N VAL A 761 8.16 -3.78 -25.77
CA VAL A 761 9.47 -3.62 -25.16
C VAL A 761 10.40 -4.14 -26.24
N LEU A 762 10.83 -3.25 -27.12
CA LEU A 762 12.07 -3.47 -27.83
C LEU A 762 13.13 -3.47 -26.73
N ASP A 763 13.67 -4.65 -26.49
CA ASP A 763 14.93 -4.83 -25.79
C ASP A 763 15.93 -3.83 -26.37
N VAL A 764 16.17 -2.74 -25.64
CA VAL A 764 17.32 -1.89 -25.88
C VAL A 764 18.50 -2.67 -25.32
N SER A 765 19.07 -3.52 -26.16
CA SER A 765 20.45 -3.97 -26.05
C SER A 765 21.32 -2.73 -25.91
N TRP A 766 22.13 -2.71 -24.85
CA TRP A 766 23.18 -1.71 -24.65
C TRP A 766 24.24 -1.84 -25.74
N ASP A 767 24.05 -1.17 -26.87
CA ASP A 767 25.12 -0.95 -27.84
C ASP A 767 25.90 0.31 -27.44
N ASN A 768 27.05 0.05 -26.82
CA ASN A 768 28.17 0.97 -26.67
C ASN A 768 28.59 1.48 -28.05
N ASN A 769 28.23 2.71 -28.42
CA ASN A 769 29.01 3.54 -29.35
C ASN A 769 28.58 5.01 -29.27
N ALA A 770 29.23 5.74 -28.37
CA ALA A 770 29.23 7.19 -28.38
C ALA A 770 29.82 7.70 -29.71
N LYS A 771 28.98 8.26 -30.58
CA LYS A 771 29.43 9.13 -31.68
C LYS A 771 29.23 10.59 -31.26
N VAL A 772 30.34 11.18 -30.84
CA VAL A 772 30.56 12.62 -30.74
C VAL A 772 30.28 13.25 -32.11
N TRP A 773 29.39 14.24 -32.17
CA TRP A 773 29.27 15.13 -33.33
C TRP A 773 30.04 16.43 -33.06
N PRO A 774 30.72 16.98 -34.08
CA PRO A 774 31.64 18.11 -33.92
C PRO A 774 30.89 19.44 -33.85
N ALA A 775 31.40 20.36 -33.05
CA ALA A 775 30.99 21.75 -33.04
C ALA A 775 31.33 22.41 -34.39
N SER A 776 30.33 23.05 -35.00
CA SER A 776 30.51 23.96 -36.13
C SER A 776 30.92 25.34 -35.62
N GLN A 777 32.14 25.74 -36.04
CA GLN A 777 32.76 27.07 -36.19
C GLN A 777 32.21 28.26 -35.40
#